data_AF-A0A1W9M926-F1
#
_entry.id   AF-A0A1W9M926-F1
#
_cell.length_a   1.000
_cell.length_b   1.000
_cell.length_c   1.000
_cell.angle_alpha   90.00
_cell.angle_beta   90.00
_cell.angle_gamma   90.00
#
_symmetry.space_group_name_H-M   'P 1'
#
loop_
_entity.id
_entity.type
_entity.pdbx_description
1 polymer ?
#
loop_
_entity_poly.entity_id
_entity_poly.type
_entity_poly.pdbx_seq_one_letter_code
_entity_poly.pdbx_strand_id
1 'polypeptide(L)'
;GASPGLSLGDALQNATPGSVIRVARGFYTEPLTLTNIDGVTIEGGWTHTEGKWLRDKADPNTTVIMAMNAPSAVLLKNAPRTEVQGFTLVGTGGSAMNIENSSGIKISGNIIHIPLETASSARDSSGKTGAAGIKIAGTDGEIVKNRIHLIGDSVCGIVLSELTGDVRIENNIVYLQGNASEGIAEIGEKATPGTLLNNEFYGDADMILYRDGNSGKIMMNCSQLNDKSLADIAKRGGNFCNRLDMYAPCPPICAEVVTIPPIDDTDSDSMPDNWEIYYFNSLLQDGTGDYDNDGTKDSDEYLNLTSPADWKLKITLRPGDAADKGAQWSIDGGATWRRSGDSISDAGEYTLSFKEIPGWTAPETRSLTAENNQNLSVIAAYTLNSYTLNVSKSGCTGEIKINGEIQTVPWDGKFIWGEQVTLEAVQGTDCAFAQWTGGIITNPIAVTMDSDKTIKAAFAEAVPYFPAPRVTSVYMTLSGRIFDASDQHISDGDEVAAYIMSDTDKAANGLIAGWARYAAGYSLKIFGDDPATPEKDGAVEGDTIFLKTYNAARKREYALTLISGDNVWKNSALKTADWKYPFLESIPLHTGWNIISFGVNKCFYVGKKPACPMIEGIEYEAVGSIAEILSSIEGQYSYVRGFDCTGTKIYNLSRWSDMTYMAAGYGYEIKVNDDADVDEKGLIYLEMKGESVSGDKAIPLQKGWNLVGYLGKKVFYTGDMPEVIYPKDPVMCRITNIADAFCSIADQYSYIKAFDKTGAKFYNLSQWSNLKYAGPGYGYWIRVTDRDGVNLVWDSSCAKCG
;
A
#
# COMPACT_ATOMS: atom_id res chain seq x y z
N GLY A 1 11.79 20.89 67.78
CA GLY A 1 12.96 20.30 67.10
C GLY A 1 13.13 18.89 67.59
N ALA A 2 12.95 17.92 66.69
CA ALA A 2 13.48 16.57 66.85
C ALA A 2 14.70 16.45 65.93
N SER A 3 15.59 15.50 66.20
CA SER A 3 16.69 15.17 65.27
C SER A 3 16.12 14.77 63.91
N PRO A 4 16.79 15.05 62.78
CA PRO A 4 16.48 14.31 61.55
C PRO A 4 16.58 12.81 61.85
N GLY A 5 15.55 12.05 61.45
CA GLY A 5 15.61 10.59 61.45
C GLY A 5 16.66 10.12 60.45
N LEU A 6 17.33 9.01 60.73
CA LEU A 6 18.37 8.46 59.86
C LEU A 6 17.79 7.74 58.63
N SER A 7 16.49 7.43 58.66
CA SER A 7 15.71 6.78 57.59
C SER A 7 14.25 7.27 57.60
N LEU A 8 13.50 6.97 56.54
CA LEU A 8 12.04 7.19 56.49
C LEU A 8 11.32 6.27 57.49
N GLY A 9 11.76 5.02 57.62
CA GLY A 9 11.23 4.06 58.60
C GLY A 9 11.38 4.53 60.05
N ASP A 10 12.50 5.15 60.41
CA ASP A 10 12.69 5.73 61.75
C ASP A 10 11.75 6.92 61.98
N ALA A 11 11.55 7.78 60.97
CA ALA A 11 10.65 8.93 61.08
C ALA A 11 9.19 8.50 61.26
N LEU A 12 8.76 7.45 60.56
CA LEU A 12 7.41 6.86 60.67
C LEU A 12 7.19 6.18 62.03
N GLN A 13 8.17 5.42 62.53
CA GLN A 13 8.06 4.75 63.84
C GLN A 13 8.02 5.71 65.03
N ASN A 14 8.70 6.86 64.92
CA ASN A 14 8.74 7.88 65.98
C ASN A 14 7.67 8.97 65.80
N ALA A 15 6.76 8.82 64.84
CA ALA A 15 5.66 9.75 64.63
C ALA A 15 4.71 9.78 65.85
N THR A 16 4.15 10.95 66.12
CA THR A 16 3.10 11.15 67.13
C THR A 16 1.84 11.73 66.48
N PRO A 17 0.64 11.58 67.07
CA PRO A 17 -0.58 12.12 66.45
C PRO A 17 -0.47 13.61 66.14
N GLY A 18 -0.85 14.02 64.93
CA GLY A 18 -0.66 15.41 64.45
C GLY A 18 0.73 15.73 63.86
N SER A 19 1.62 14.74 63.67
CA SER A 19 2.97 14.98 63.13
C SER A 19 2.98 15.30 61.63
N VAL A 20 3.90 16.16 61.21
CA VAL A 20 4.24 16.38 59.79
C VAL A 20 5.60 15.76 59.52
N ILE A 21 5.66 14.78 58.62
CA ILE A 21 6.86 14.08 58.18
C ILE A 21 7.25 14.63 56.81
N ARG A 22 8.42 15.27 56.74
CA ARG A 22 8.99 15.79 55.50
C ARG A 22 10.06 14.82 55.01
N VAL A 23 9.91 14.36 53.79
CA VAL A 23 10.82 13.40 53.16
C VAL A 23 11.65 14.15 52.14
N ALA A 24 12.96 13.96 52.22
CA ALA A 24 13.89 14.65 51.33
C ALA A 24 13.76 14.13 49.89
N ARG A 25 14.27 14.90 48.93
CA ARG A 25 14.51 14.41 47.57
C ARG A 25 15.44 13.20 47.60
N GLY A 26 15.20 12.22 46.74
CA GLY A 26 15.97 10.98 46.65
C GLY A 26 15.13 9.75 46.40
N PHE A 27 15.81 8.61 46.29
CA PHE A 27 15.23 7.30 46.01
C PHE A 27 15.24 6.42 47.27
N TYR A 28 14.05 5.97 47.69
CA TYR A 28 13.82 5.22 48.91
C TYR A 28 13.36 3.80 48.57
N THR A 29 14.13 2.79 49.01
CA THR A 29 13.79 1.36 48.85
C THR A 29 12.93 0.81 49.99
N GLU A 30 12.75 1.59 51.06
CA GLU A 30 11.91 1.27 52.22
C GLU A 30 10.45 1.70 51.99
N PRO A 31 9.45 0.86 52.33
CA PRO A 31 8.04 1.22 52.18
C PRO A 31 7.61 2.25 53.23
N LEU A 32 6.75 3.19 52.84
CA LEU A 32 6.02 4.04 53.77
C LEU A 32 4.95 3.19 54.46
N THR A 33 5.20 2.77 55.70
CA THR A 33 4.24 2.04 56.52
C THR A 33 3.84 2.84 57.75
N LEU A 34 2.54 3.10 57.92
CA LEU A 34 1.98 3.84 59.04
C LEU A 34 0.79 3.09 59.63
N THR A 35 0.83 2.79 60.93
CA THR A 35 -0.24 2.01 61.58
C THR A 35 -0.65 2.54 62.96
N ASN A 36 -1.94 2.47 63.27
CA ASN A 36 -2.51 2.77 64.60
C ASN A 36 -2.16 4.18 65.14
N ILE A 37 -2.16 5.19 64.26
CA ILE A 37 -1.77 6.58 64.57
C ILE A 37 -2.62 7.56 63.76
N ASP A 38 -2.94 8.71 64.36
CA ASP A 38 -4.02 9.58 63.91
C ASP A 38 -3.50 10.97 63.50
N GLY A 39 -3.91 11.46 62.33
CA GLY A 39 -3.63 12.82 61.88
C GLY A 39 -2.18 13.09 61.46
N VAL A 40 -1.54 12.17 60.72
CA VAL A 40 -0.16 12.36 60.24
C VAL A 40 -0.16 12.89 58.80
N THR A 41 0.55 13.99 58.55
CA THR A 41 0.80 14.48 57.18
C THR A 41 2.19 14.04 56.73
N ILE A 42 2.29 13.45 55.54
CA ILE A 42 3.55 12.95 54.97
C ILE A 42 3.76 13.61 53.60
N GLU A 43 4.89 14.29 53.44
CA GLU A 43 5.17 15.19 52.31
C GLU A 43 6.52 14.84 51.67
N GLY A 44 6.51 14.49 50.38
CA GLY A 44 7.72 14.44 49.56
C GLY A 44 8.03 15.81 48.93
N GLY A 45 9.13 15.87 48.18
CA GLY A 45 9.59 17.11 47.53
C GLY A 45 10.13 18.16 48.49
N TRP A 46 10.95 17.72 49.45
CA TRP A 46 11.70 18.61 50.32
C TRP A 46 13.21 18.50 50.15
N THR A 47 13.92 19.56 50.47
CA THR A 47 15.39 19.59 50.53
C THR A 47 15.84 19.99 51.93
N HIS A 48 16.87 19.31 52.43
CA HIS A 48 17.45 19.56 53.75
C HIS A 48 18.89 20.06 53.65
N THR A 49 19.07 21.38 53.82
CA THR A 49 20.37 22.07 53.69
C THR A 49 20.63 22.91 54.94
N GLU A 50 21.81 22.78 55.54
CA GLU A 50 22.22 23.53 56.76
C GLU A 50 21.22 23.47 57.94
N GLY A 51 20.49 22.36 58.10
CA GLY A 51 19.49 22.21 59.16
C GLY A 51 18.14 22.87 58.85
N LYS A 52 17.94 23.41 57.64
CA LYS A 52 16.67 23.97 57.16
C LYS A 52 15.99 23.00 56.20
N TRP A 53 14.68 22.86 56.36
CA TRP A 53 13.81 22.15 55.43
C TRP A 53 13.16 23.18 54.49
N LEU A 54 13.46 23.08 53.21
CA LEU A 54 12.86 23.88 52.14
C LEU A 54 11.99 22.97 51.29
N ARG A 55 10.78 23.42 50.94
CA ARG A 55 9.92 22.67 50.01
C ARG A 55 10.37 23.05 48.60
N ASP A 56 10.67 22.05 47.78
CA ASP A 56 10.75 22.25 46.33
C ASP A 56 9.32 22.53 45.81
N LYS A 57 9.09 22.81 44.52
CA LYS A 57 7.75 23.15 43.98
C LYS A 57 6.79 21.94 43.91
N ALA A 58 6.58 21.26 45.03
CA ALA A 58 5.68 20.12 45.24
C ALA A 58 5.77 19.02 44.15
N ASP A 59 6.95 18.85 43.54
CA ASP A 59 7.16 17.91 42.44
C ASP A 59 7.33 16.47 42.97
N PRO A 60 6.38 15.56 42.67
CA PRO A 60 6.45 14.16 43.10
C PRO A 60 7.65 13.39 42.54
N ASN A 61 8.27 13.80 41.43
CA ASN A 61 9.44 13.08 40.88
C ASN A 61 10.71 13.25 41.73
N THR A 62 10.78 14.28 42.56
CA THR A 62 11.95 14.51 43.43
C THR A 62 12.08 13.49 44.57
N THR A 63 10.98 12.89 45.06
CA THR A 63 10.99 11.88 46.13
C THR A 63 10.31 10.59 45.66
N VAL A 64 11.12 9.57 45.36
CA VAL A 64 10.67 8.28 44.82
C VAL A 64 10.70 7.21 45.91
N ILE A 65 9.60 6.46 46.06
CA ILE A 65 9.50 5.27 46.92
C ILE A 65 9.26 4.04 46.03
N MET A 66 10.23 3.13 45.99
CA MET A 66 10.13 1.84 45.31
C MET A 66 10.38 0.71 46.31
N ALA A 67 9.32 0.18 46.91
CA ALA A 67 9.46 -0.83 47.95
C ALA A 67 9.79 -2.21 47.34
N MET A 68 11.08 -2.51 47.19
CA MET A 68 11.57 -3.73 46.53
C MET A 68 11.23 -5.04 47.27
N ASN A 69 10.80 -4.97 48.54
CA ASN A 69 10.53 -6.14 49.39
C ASN A 69 9.22 -6.03 50.20
N ALA A 70 8.22 -5.28 49.70
CA ALA A 70 6.95 -5.04 50.40
C ALA A 70 5.74 -5.25 49.47
N PRO A 71 4.55 -5.57 50.01
CA PRO A 71 3.32 -5.75 49.21
C PRO A 71 2.76 -4.45 48.63
N SER A 72 3.25 -3.29 49.09
CA SER A 72 2.96 -1.97 48.55
C SER A 72 4.04 -0.95 48.91
N ALA A 73 4.16 0.12 48.13
CA ALA A 73 5.04 1.26 48.42
C ALA A 73 4.50 2.09 49.60
N VAL A 74 3.17 2.18 49.72
CA VAL A 74 2.46 2.80 50.84
C VAL A 74 1.52 1.78 51.51
N LEU A 75 1.57 1.70 52.84
CA LEU A 75 0.63 0.94 53.67
C LEU A 75 0.14 1.80 54.84
N LEU A 76 -1.14 2.16 54.82
CA LEU A 76 -1.84 2.86 55.91
C LEU A 76 -2.83 1.89 56.56
N LYS A 77 -2.77 1.69 57.89
CA LYS A 77 -3.67 0.74 58.58
C LYS A 77 -4.12 1.26 59.95
N ASN A 78 -5.43 1.43 60.15
CA ASN A 78 -5.98 2.10 61.33
C ASN A 78 -5.34 3.49 61.54
N ALA A 79 -5.14 4.24 60.46
CA ALA A 79 -4.39 5.49 60.43
C ALA A 79 -5.26 6.67 59.96
N PRO A 80 -6.30 7.04 60.72
CA PRO A 80 -7.26 8.07 60.30
C PRO A 80 -6.59 9.44 60.15
N ARG A 81 -7.19 10.28 59.30
CA ARG A 81 -6.77 11.66 59.03
C ARG A 81 -5.34 11.79 58.49
N THR A 82 -4.83 10.73 57.88
CA THR A 82 -3.49 10.72 57.27
C THR A 82 -3.52 11.36 55.89
N GLU A 83 -2.57 12.25 55.63
CA GLU A 83 -2.35 12.88 54.33
C GLU A 83 -1.03 12.39 53.72
N VAL A 84 -1.03 12.01 52.43
CA VAL A 84 0.16 11.58 51.68
C VAL A 84 0.22 12.37 50.37
N GLN A 85 1.27 13.17 50.20
CA GLN A 85 1.42 14.05 49.04
C GLN A 85 2.86 14.23 48.54
N GLY A 86 3.01 14.44 47.23
CA GLY A 86 4.28 14.81 46.60
C GLY A 86 5.28 13.67 46.47
N PHE A 87 4.80 12.44 46.20
CA PHE A 87 5.66 11.27 46.00
C PHE A 87 5.48 10.63 44.62
N THR A 88 6.54 10.01 44.12
CA THR A 88 6.47 8.97 43.09
C THR A 88 6.51 7.61 43.76
N LEU A 89 5.45 6.81 43.59
CA LEU A 89 5.21 5.58 44.31
C LEU A 89 5.21 4.40 43.32
N VAL A 90 6.24 3.56 43.37
CA VAL A 90 6.41 2.43 42.45
C VAL A 90 6.06 1.10 43.14
N GLY A 91 5.00 0.45 42.67
CA GLY A 91 4.63 -0.90 43.10
C GLY A 91 5.43 -1.98 42.37
N THR A 92 5.80 -3.05 43.07
CA THR A 92 6.76 -4.08 42.60
C THR A 92 6.23 -5.52 42.63
N GLY A 93 4.97 -5.73 43.05
CA GLY A 93 4.37 -7.07 43.12
C GLY A 93 3.01 -7.12 43.82
N GLY A 94 2.18 -6.08 43.63
CA GLY A 94 0.92 -5.92 44.39
C GLY A 94 0.20 -4.62 44.04
N SER A 95 -0.33 -3.94 45.07
CA SER A 95 -0.88 -2.59 44.91
C SER A 95 0.19 -1.54 45.23
N ALA A 96 0.23 -0.39 44.55
CA ALA A 96 1.21 0.64 44.90
C ALA A 96 0.86 1.31 46.25
N MET A 97 -0.43 1.52 46.52
CA MET A 97 -0.95 2.01 47.81
C MET A 97 -2.02 1.06 48.37
N ASN A 98 -1.89 0.67 49.64
CA ASN A 98 -2.90 -0.05 50.41
C ASN A 98 -3.34 0.78 51.63
N ILE A 99 -4.64 1.02 51.78
CA ILE A 99 -5.22 1.83 52.87
C ILE A 99 -6.36 1.05 53.52
N GLU A 100 -6.24 0.77 54.81
CA GLU A 100 -7.19 -0.07 55.55
C GLU A 100 -7.69 0.65 56.82
N ASN A 101 -9.01 0.63 57.04
CA ASN A 101 -9.67 1.08 58.27
C ASN A 101 -9.26 2.51 58.72
N SER A 102 -9.08 3.43 57.76
CA SER A 102 -8.47 4.74 58.00
C SER A 102 -9.40 5.83 57.48
N SER A 103 -10.23 6.42 58.35
CA SER A 103 -11.19 7.46 57.94
C SER A 103 -10.54 8.84 57.78
N GLY A 104 -11.07 9.66 56.88
CA GLY A 104 -10.63 11.02 56.59
C GLY A 104 -9.24 11.12 55.94
N ILE A 105 -8.81 10.11 55.18
CA ILE A 105 -7.52 10.16 54.47
C ILE A 105 -7.52 11.19 53.36
N LYS A 106 -6.33 11.68 53.00
CA LYS A 106 -6.13 12.53 51.82
C LYS A 106 -4.90 12.08 51.03
N ILE A 107 -5.13 11.58 49.82
CA ILE A 107 -4.08 11.16 48.89
C ILE A 107 -4.07 12.15 47.75
N SER A 108 -3.00 12.96 47.63
CA SER A 108 -2.99 14.02 46.62
C SER A 108 -1.64 14.41 46.06
N GLY A 109 -1.58 14.69 44.75
CA GLY A 109 -0.36 15.14 44.09
C GLY A 109 0.75 14.09 44.06
N ASN A 110 0.39 12.81 43.94
CA ASN A 110 1.33 11.71 43.81
C ASN A 110 1.34 11.17 42.38
N ILE A 111 2.51 10.72 41.91
CA ILE A 111 2.65 9.82 40.76
C ILE A 111 2.66 8.39 41.30
N ILE A 112 1.86 7.51 40.70
CA ILE A 112 1.67 6.13 41.17
C ILE A 112 1.90 5.22 39.96
N HIS A 113 2.94 4.40 40.01
CA HIS A 113 3.36 3.58 38.88
C HIS A 113 3.44 2.09 39.22
N ILE A 114 3.01 1.23 38.30
CA ILE A 114 3.26 -0.23 38.33
C ILE A 114 3.77 -0.66 36.94
N PRO A 115 5.02 -1.16 36.83
CA PRO A 115 5.62 -1.57 35.56
C PRO A 115 5.24 -2.99 35.14
N LEU A 116 5.27 -3.22 33.82
CA LEU A 116 4.82 -4.42 33.11
C LEU A 116 5.28 -5.75 33.73
N GLU A 117 6.55 -5.85 34.12
CA GLU A 117 7.14 -7.10 34.63
C GLU A 117 6.59 -7.55 35.99
N THR A 118 5.88 -6.66 36.71
CA THR A 118 5.43 -6.89 38.10
C THR A 118 3.93 -7.14 38.24
N ALA A 119 3.16 -6.87 37.18
CA ALA A 119 1.69 -6.86 37.22
C ALA A 119 1.04 -8.24 37.02
N SER A 120 1.80 -9.34 36.95
CA SER A 120 1.26 -10.68 36.68
C SER A 120 0.55 -11.29 37.89
N SER A 121 -0.72 -10.92 38.11
CA SER A 121 -1.62 -11.64 39.02
C SER A 121 -2.98 -11.87 38.34
N ALA A 122 -3.28 -13.14 38.10
CA ALA A 122 -4.58 -13.56 37.59
C ALA A 122 -5.69 -13.09 38.53
N ARG A 123 -6.86 -12.71 37.98
CA ARG A 123 -8.06 -12.44 38.76
C ARG A 123 -8.31 -13.62 39.70
N ASP A 124 -8.48 -13.37 40.99
CA ASP A 124 -8.81 -14.44 41.91
C ASP A 124 -10.23 -14.97 41.64
N SER A 125 -10.57 -16.14 42.19
CA SER A 125 -11.86 -16.80 41.97
C SER A 125 -13.07 -16.04 42.53
N SER A 126 -12.90 -14.84 43.09
CA SER A 126 -13.97 -13.92 43.50
C SER A 126 -14.12 -12.70 42.57
N GLY A 127 -13.32 -12.60 41.50
CA GLY A 127 -13.40 -11.52 40.51
C GLY A 127 -12.57 -10.28 40.82
N LYS A 128 -11.70 -10.32 41.84
CA LYS A 128 -10.77 -9.21 42.17
C LYS A 128 -9.78 -8.92 41.05
N THR A 129 -9.44 -7.65 40.94
CA THR A 129 -8.33 -7.10 40.15
C THR A 129 -6.98 -7.53 40.72
N GLY A 130 -6.00 -7.83 39.86
CA GLY A 130 -4.71 -8.40 40.27
C GLY A 130 -3.80 -7.41 41.01
N ALA A 131 -3.35 -6.39 40.29
CA ALA A 131 -2.58 -5.25 40.81
C ALA A 131 -3.44 -3.98 40.79
N ALA A 132 -3.16 -3.02 41.70
CA ALA A 132 -3.93 -1.78 41.79
C ALA A 132 -3.08 -0.55 42.14
N GLY A 133 -3.37 0.61 41.54
CA GLY A 133 -2.68 1.85 41.86
C GLY A 133 -2.96 2.27 43.30
N ILE A 134 -4.23 2.58 43.58
CA ILE A 134 -4.73 2.87 44.92
C ILE A 134 -5.77 1.81 45.30
N LYS A 135 -5.61 1.21 46.49
CA LYS A 135 -6.60 0.29 47.05
C LYS A 135 -7.01 0.74 48.44
N ILE A 136 -8.30 0.99 48.64
CA ILE A 136 -8.85 1.40 49.94
C ILE A 136 -9.90 0.40 50.43
N ALA A 137 -9.87 0.11 51.73
CA ALA A 137 -10.82 -0.77 52.41
C ALA A 137 -11.20 -0.19 53.79
N GLY A 138 -12.48 -0.22 54.17
CA GLY A 138 -12.91 0.28 55.50
C GLY A 138 -12.65 1.77 55.71
N THR A 139 -12.67 2.56 54.65
CA THR A 139 -12.01 3.87 54.56
C THR A 139 -12.93 4.92 53.92
N ASP A 140 -12.71 6.20 54.24
CA ASP A 140 -13.33 7.37 53.62
C ASP A 140 -12.34 8.54 53.52
N GLY A 141 -12.63 9.56 52.69
CA GLY A 141 -11.75 10.70 52.48
C GLY A 141 -11.60 11.16 51.02
N GLU A 142 -10.40 11.60 50.64
CA GLU A 142 -10.12 12.27 49.37
C GLU A 142 -8.97 11.59 48.59
N ILE A 143 -9.21 11.31 47.31
CA ILE A 143 -8.21 10.89 46.32
C ILE A 143 -8.24 11.96 45.22
N VAL A 144 -7.31 12.91 45.24
CA VAL A 144 -7.38 14.09 44.37
C VAL A 144 -6.06 14.50 43.73
N LYS A 145 -6.07 14.91 42.46
CA LYS A 145 -4.86 15.37 41.74
C LYS A 145 -3.71 14.35 41.69
N ASN A 146 -3.98 13.05 41.68
CA ASN A 146 -2.96 12.01 41.51
C ASN A 146 -2.83 11.60 40.04
N ARG A 147 -1.64 11.19 39.62
CA ARG A 147 -1.37 10.54 38.32
C ARG A 147 -1.12 9.06 38.57
N ILE A 148 -1.95 8.19 37.99
CA ILE A 148 -1.98 6.75 38.23
C ILE A 148 -1.70 6.06 36.90
N HIS A 149 -0.54 5.41 36.77
CA HIS A 149 -0.12 4.74 35.55
C HIS A 149 0.25 3.27 35.80
N LEU A 150 -0.53 2.34 35.24
CA LEU A 150 -0.29 0.90 35.36
C LEU A 150 -0.13 0.25 33.98
N ILE A 151 0.86 -0.64 33.87
CA ILE A 151 1.06 -1.49 32.70
C ILE A 151 0.90 -2.96 33.13
N GLY A 152 -0.02 -3.70 32.52
CA GLY A 152 -0.23 -5.13 32.73
C GLY A 152 -1.66 -5.59 32.50
N ASP A 153 -1.87 -6.91 32.44
CA ASP A 153 -3.21 -7.49 32.29
C ASP A 153 -3.99 -7.50 33.62
N SER A 154 -5.30 -7.21 33.56
CA SER A 154 -6.22 -7.20 34.72
C SER A 154 -5.81 -6.27 35.88
N VAL A 155 -5.11 -5.18 35.56
CA VAL A 155 -4.75 -4.10 36.49
C VAL A 155 -5.93 -3.16 36.77
N CYS A 156 -5.88 -2.43 37.88
CA CYS A 156 -6.88 -1.42 38.21
C CYS A 156 -6.30 -0.10 38.73
N GLY A 157 -6.85 1.04 38.28
CA GLY A 157 -6.43 2.36 38.76
C GLY A 157 -6.73 2.55 40.25
N ILE A 158 -8.02 2.49 40.61
CA ILE A 158 -8.51 2.68 41.99
C ILE A 158 -9.49 1.57 42.36
N VAL A 159 -9.22 0.87 43.47
CA VAL A 159 -10.09 -0.17 44.03
C VAL A 159 -10.74 0.34 45.32
N LEU A 160 -12.08 0.30 45.36
CA LEU A 160 -12.92 0.72 46.48
C LEU A 160 -13.57 -0.52 47.11
N SER A 161 -13.52 -0.65 48.44
CA SER A 161 -14.19 -1.77 49.13
C SER A 161 -14.64 -1.39 50.54
N GLU A 162 -15.87 -1.78 50.91
CA GLU A 162 -16.43 -1.57 52.26
C GLU A 162 -16.15 -0.16 52.82
N LEU A 163 -16.54 0.90 52.12
CA LEU A 163 -16.28 2.28 52.55
C LEU A 163 -17.04 2.61 53.84
N THR A 164 -16.43 3.41 54.71
CA THR A 164 -17.02 3.84 55.99
C THR A 164 -17.77 5.16 55.93
N GLY A 165 -17.66 5.88 54.81
CA GLY A 165 -18.16 7.23 54.59
C GLY A 165 -17.94 7.66 53.13
N ASP A 166 -17.99 8.97 52.86
CA ASP A 166 -17.82 9.51 51.51
C ASP A 166 -16.37 9.45 51.04
N VAL A 167 -16.16 9.02 49.79
CA VAL A 167 -14.89 9.12 49.08
C VAL A 167 -15.05 10.08 47.91
N ARG A 168 -14.21 11.12 47.89
CA ARG A 168 -14.12 12.09 46.79
C ARG A 168 -12.98 11.70 45.86
N ILE A 169 -13.30 11.37 44.61
CA ILE A 169 -12.33 11.05 43.56
C ILE A 169 -12.38 12.20 42.55
N GLU A 170 -11.41 13.12 42.62
CA GLU A 170 -11.45 14.37 41.83
C GLU A 170 -10.14 14.77 41.17
N ASN A 171 -10.19 15.16 39.90
CA ASN A 171 -9.03 15.67 39.14
C ASN A 171 -7.84 14.68 39.06
N ASN A 172 -8.09 13.37 39.12
CA ASN A 172 -7.03 12.37 38.94
C ASN A 172 -6.87 12.00 37.46
N ILE A 173 -5.66 11.60 37.08
CA ILE A 173 -5.36 11.01 35.77
C ILE A 173 -5.12 9.52 35.99
N VAL A 174 -5.87 8.67 35.30
CA VAL A 174 -5.78 7.20 35.36
C VAL A 174 -5.44 6.68 33.97
N TYR A 175 -4.22 6.18 33.80
CA TYR A 175 -3.72 5.60 32.57
C TYR A 175 -3.42 4.11 32.76
N LEU A 176 -4.08 3.26 31.97
CA LEU A 176 -3.91 1.81 32.01
C LEU A 176 -3.55 1.27 30.62
N GLN A 177 -2.53 0.41 30.56
CA GLN A 177 -2.14 -0.34 29.35
C GLN A 177 -2.19 -1.84 29.66
N GLY A 178 -2.85 -2.65 28.82
CA GLY A 178 -2.97 -4.10 28.98
C GLY A 178 -4.42 -4.59 29.09
N ASN A 179 -4.60 -5.89 28.87
CA ASN A 179 -5.92 -6.49 28.60
C ASN A 179 -6.81 -6.49 29.85
N ALA A 180 -8.11 -6.27 29.67
CA ALA A 180 -9.13 -6.36 30.72
C ALA A 180 -8.85 -5.46 31.96
N SER A 181 -8.24 -4.29 31.71
CA SER A 181 -7.92 -3.25 32.71
C SER A 181 -9.16 -2.47 33.18
N GLU A 182 -9.13 -1.97 34.42
CA GLU A 182 -10.29 -1.27 35.05
C GLU A 182 -9.88 0.08 35.69
N GLY A 183 -10.47 1.20 35.24
CA GLY A 183 -10.19 2.54 35.77
C GLY A 183 -10.49 2.66 37.27
N ILE A 184 -11.75 2.44 37.65
CA ILE A 184 -12.20 2.33 39.03
C ILE A 184 -13.05 1.07 39.20
N ALA A 185 -12.80 0.30 40.27
CA ALA A 185 -13.54 -0.92 40.58
C ALA A 185 -14.09 -0.90 42.02
N GLU A 186 -15.40 -1.07 42.14
CA GLU A 186 -16.11 -1.29 43.40
C GLU A 186 -16.14 -2.79 43.78
N ILE A 187 -15.87 -3.09 45.05
CA ILE A 187 -15.91 -4.45 45.62
C ILE A 187 -16.80 -4.46 46.87
N GLY A 188 -18.05 -4.91 46.69
CA GLY A 188 -19.08 -5.06 47.73
C GLY A 188 -20.12 -3.93 47.72
N GLU A 189 -21.28 -4.16 48.36
CA GLU A 189 -22.47 -3.27 48.35
C GLU A 189 -22.29 -1.89 49.05
N LYS A 190 -21.07 -1.58 49.50
CA LYS A 190 -20.72 -0.35 50.22
C LYS A 190 -19.48 0.33 49.64
N ALA A 191 -19.21 0.11 48.35
CA ALA A 191 -18.00 0.60 47.70
C ALA A 191 -18.17 1.95 46.99
N THR A 192 -19.38 2.53 46.97
CA THR A 192 -19.72 3.69 46.13
C THR A 192 -19.19 5.02 46.66
N PRO A 193 -18.44 5.79 45.86
CA PRO A 193 -18.01 7.14 46.21
C PRO A 193 -19.17 8.14 46.07
N GLY A 194 -19.22 9.15 46.93
CA GLY A 194 -20.21 10.23 46.80
C GLY A 194 -19.82 11.27 45.75
N THR A 195 -18.53 11.36 45.38
CA THR A 195 -18.06 12.31 44.35
C THR A 195 -17.07 11.71 43.34
N LEU A 196 -17.36 11.88 42.04
CA LEU A 196 -16.53 11.48 40.90
C LEU A 196 -16.49 12.61 39.85
N LEU A 197 -15.57 13.57 40.01
CA LEU A 197 -15.52 14.79 39.19
C LEU A 197 -14.16 14.98 38.49
N ASN A 198 -14.16 15.48 37.26
CA ASN A 198 -12.94 15.97 36.59
C ASN A 198 -11.80 14.95 36.43
N ASN A 199 -12.06 13.64 36.54
CA ASN A 199 -11.02 12.62 36.37
C ASN A 199 -10.82 12.31 34.89
N GLU A 200 -9.58 12.05 34.50
CA GLU A 200 -9.23 11.71 33.12
C GLU A 200 -8.78 10.25 33.03
N PHE A 201 -9.41 9.49 32.15
CA PHE A 201 -9.16 8.08 31.91
C PHE A 201 -8.50 7.90 30.55
N TYR A 202 -7.37 7.19 30.53
CA TYR A 202 -6.61 6.86 29.34
C TYR A 202 -6.38 5.35 29.32
N GLY A 203 -6.52 4.73 28.15
CA GLY A 203 -6.18 3.32 28.00
C GLY A 203 -6.83 2.64 26.81
N ASP A 204 -6.55 1.35 26.70
CA ASP A 204 -6.93 0.51 25.56
C ASP A 204 -8.46 0.51 25.32
N ALA A 205 -8.86 0.22 24.08
CA ALA A 205 -10.26 0.29 23.64
C ALA A 205 -11.24 -0.60 24.44
N ASP A 206 -10.77 -1.71 25.03
CA ASP A 206 -11.54 -2.64 25.87
C ASP A 206 -11.58 -2.27 27.36
N MET A 207 -10.75 -1.32 27.81
CA MET A 207 -10.61 -0.95 29.22
C MET A 207 -11.95 -0.54 29.83
N ILE A 208 -12.31 -1.13 30.96
CA ILE A 208 -13.49 -0.74 31.74
C ILE A 208 -13.18 0.59 32.44
N LEU A 209 -14.03 1.60 32.28
CA LEU A 209 -13.83 2.90 32.94
C LEU A 209 -14.22 2.81 34.41
N TYR A 210 -15.37 2.21 34.67
CA TYR A 210 -15.95 2.08 36.00
C TYR A 210 -16.71 0.75 36.11
N ARG A 211 -16.46 0.01 37.19
CA ARG A 211 -17.26 -1.14 37.61
C ARG A 211 -18.03 -0.80 38.87
N ASP A 212 -19.35 -0.79 38.75
CA ASP A 212 -20.31 -0.62 39.85
C ASP A 212 -20.54 -1.99 40.51
N GLY A 213 -20.26 -2.06 41.81
CA GLY A 213 -20.30 -3.28 42.61
C GLY A 213 -21.68 -3.58 43.17
N ASN A 214 -22.54 -2.56 43.29
CA ASN A 214 -23.91 -2.67 43.79
C ASN A 214 -24.85 -3.26 42.74
N SER A 215 -24.73 -2.80 41.49
CA SER A 215 -25.60 -3.16 40.38
C SER A 215 -24.95 -4.07 39.34
N GLY A 216 -23.64 -4.32 39.47
CA GLY A 216 -22.86 -5.15 38.56
C GLY A 216 -22.66 -4.54 37.16
N LYS A 217 -23.02 -3.26 36.97
CA LYS A 217 -22.86 -2.55 35.70
C LYS A 217 -21.39 -2.29 35.41
N ILE A 218 -21.09 -2.28 34.11
CA ILE A 218 -19.77 -2.01 33.57
C ILE A 218 -19.90 -0.81 32.62
N MET A 219 -19.15 0.25 32.88
CA MET A 219 -19.14 1.45 32.04
C MET A 219 -17.94 1.39 31.08
N MET A 220 -18.24 1.43 29.79
CA MET A 220 -17.27 1.30 28.70
C MET A 220 -17.22 2.54 27.78
N ASN A 221 -18.11 3.51 27.98
CA ASN A 221 -18.07 4.79 27.28
C ASN A 221 -18.09 5.97 28.27
N CYS A 222 -17.64 7.14 27.81
CA CYS A 222 -17.46 8.28 28.71
C CYS A 222 -18.77 8.96 29.12
N SER A 223 -19.80 8.89 28.28
CA SER A 223 -21.12 9.42 28.62
C SER A 223 -21.69 8.72 29.86
N GLN A 224 -21.52 7.40 30.00
CA GLN A 224 -21.95 6.64 31.18
C GLN A 224 -21.33 7.13 32.52
N LEU A 225 -20.12 7.69 32.52
CA LEU A 225 -19.51 8.26 33.73
C LEU A 225 -20.12 9.60 34.14
N ASN A 226 -20.67 10.33 33.17
CA ASN A 226 -21.12 11.72 33.31
C ASN A 226 -22.66 11.85 33.31
N ASP A 227 -23.38 10.86 32.78
CA ASP A 227 -24.84 10.85 32.65
C ASP A 227 -25.54 10.24 33.88
N LYS A 228 -26.75 9.69 33.72
CA LYS A 228 -27.55 9.10 34.80
C LYS A 228 -27.35 7.59 35.01
N SER A 229 -26.36 6.96 34.36
CA SER A 229 -26.09 5.52 34.44
C SER A 229 -25.59 5.07 35.82
N LEU A 230 -24.77 5.91 36.47
CA LEU A 230 -24.28 5.80 37.85
C LEU A 230 -25.15 6.65 38.79
N ALA A 231 -26.36 6.17 39.09
CA ALA A 231 -27.39 6.97 39.78
C ALA A 231 -27.15 7.17 41.29
N ASP A 232 -26.29 6.36 41.89
CA ASP A 232 -25.94 6.32 43.32
C ASP A 232 -24.75 7.22 43.69
N ILE A 233 -23.88 7.59 42.74
CA ILE A 233 -22.84 8.60 42.94
C ILE A 233 -23.48 10.00 42.97
N ALA A 234 -23.47 10.67 44.14
CA ALA A 234 -24.22 11.90 44.37
C ALA A 234 -23.75 13.12 43.55
N LYS A 235 -22.44 13.25 43.32
CA LYS A 235 -21.82 14.33 42.52
C LYS A 235 -20.92 13.74 41.45
N ARG A 236 -21.24 13.96 40.17
CA ARG A 236 -20.42 13.50 39.05
C ARG A 236 -20.59 14.38 37.83
N GLY A 237 -19.62 14.32 36.92
CA GLY A 237 -19.54 15.16 35.73
C GLY A 237 -18.12 15.62 35.44
N GLY A 238 -17.87 16.05 34.21
CA GLY A 238 -16.55 16.49 33.76
C GLY A 238 -15.49 15.38 33.77
N ASN A 239 -15.85 14.10 33.80
CA ASN A 239 -14.86 13.03 33.61
C ASN A 239 -14.56 12.87 32.12
N PHE A 240 -13.28 12.68 31.76
CA PHE A 240 -12.82 12.56 30.37
C PHE A 240 -12.26 11.18 30.12
N CYS A 241 -12.43 10.65 28.91
CA CYS A 241 -12.04 9.28 28.59
C CYS A 241 -11.49 9.23 27.17
N ASN A 242 -10.19 8.98 27.06
CA ASN A 242 -9.46 8.88 25.81
C ASN A 242 -9.14 7.40 25.56
N ARG A 243 -9.81 6.81 24.56
CA ARG A 243 -9.50 5.47 24.07
C ARG A 243 -8.27 5.53 23.18
N LEU A 244 -7.32 4.66 23.45
CA LEU A 244 -6.10 4.51 22.69
C LEU A 244 -6.09 3.13 22.02
N ASP A 245 -5.34 2.99 20.94
CA ASP A 245 -5.07 1.67 20.35
C ASP A 245 -4.25 0.82 21.34
N MET A 246 -4.40 -0.50 21.25
CA MET A 246 -3.78 -1.43 22.20
C MET A 246 -2.25 -1.29 22.20
N TYR A 247 -1.67 -0.97 23.36
CA TYR A 247 -0.23 -0.63 23.51
C TYR A 247 0.23 0.63 22.76
N ALA A 248 -0.67 1.55 22.41
CA ALA A 248 -0.28 2.82 21.79
C ALA A 248 0.73 3.58 22.69
N PRO A 249 1.83 4.11 22.11
CA PRO A 249 2.79 4.90 22.85
C PRO A 249 2.15 6.18 23.35
N CYS A 250 2.63 6.64 24.49
CA CYS A 250 1.82 7.52 25.29
C CYS A 250 1.88 8.99 24.85
N PRO A 251 0.76 9.73 24.85
CA PRO A 251 0.78 11.19 24.73
C PRO A 251 1.41 11.85 25.99
N PRO A 252 2.05 13.03 25.88
CA PRO A 252 2.90 13.63 26.92
C PRO A 252 2.35 13.64 28.37
N ILE A 253 1.05 13.89 28.57
CA ILE A 253 0.43 13.95 29.91
C ILE A 253 0.49 12.61 30.66
N CYS A 254 0.50 11.51 29.91
CA CYS A 254 0.55 10.16 30.45
C CYS A 254 1.89 9.46 30.13
N ALA A 255 2.74 10.09 29.31
CA ALA A 255 4.10 9.68 28.99
C ALA A 255 5.13 10.02 30.08
N GLU A 256 4.68 10.56 31.22
CA GLU A 256 5.42 10.54 32.50
C GLU A 256 5.60 9.10 33.06
N VAL A 257 5.85 8.13 32.17
CA VAL A 257 6.31 6.80 32.51
C VAL A 257 7.76 6.91 32.90
N VAL A 258 7.96 7.27 34.16
CA VAL A 258 9.19 7.26 34.95
C VAL A 258 10.25 6.29 34.40
N THR A 259 11.00 6.74 33.39
CA THR A 259 12.43 6.48 33.37
C THR A 259 12.93 7.23 34.60
N ILE A 260 13.51 6.52 35.57
CA ILE A 260 14.22 7.18 36.67
C ILE A 260 15.59 7.54 36.08
N PRO A 261 15.86 8.78 35.66
CA PRO A 261 17.16 9.12 35.13
C PRO A 261 18.10 9.32 36.32
N PRO A 262 19.42 9.12 36.16
CA PRO A 262 20.36 9.64 37.13
C PRO A 262 20.24 11.17 37.24
N ILE A 263 20.79 11.74 38.32
CA ILE A 263 20.85 13.20 38.53
C ILE A 263 22.02 13.80 37.73
N ASP A 264 22.30 13.23 36.56
CA ASP A 264 23.38 13.64 35.67
C ASP A 264 22.86 14.73 34.72
N ASP A 265 23.80 15.41 34.07
CA ASP A 265 23.60 16.45 33.03
C ASP A 265 24.37 15.92 31.82
N THR A 266 23.68 15.09 31.02
CA THR A 266 24.28 14.20 30.01
C THR A 266 24.76 14.96 28.78
N ASP A 267 24.09 16.05 28.40
CA ASP A 267 24.50 16.91 27.29
C ASP A 267 25.31 18.16 27.73
N SER A 268 25.41 18.40 29.04
CA SER A 268 26.22 19.45 29.67
C SER A 268 25.73 20.88 29.41
N ASP A 269 24.41 21.07 29.27
CA ASP A 269 23.78 22.37 29.03
C ASP A 269 23.53 23.18 30.32
N SER A 270 23.80 22.59 31.49
CA SER A 270 23.55 23.10 32.86
C SER A 270 22.12 22.94 33.39
N MET A 271 21.28 22.17 32.71
CA MET A 271 20.02 21.62 33.21
C MET A 271 20.19 20.10 33.45
N PRO A 272 19.68 19.52 34.55
CA PRO A 272 19.80 18.08 34.78
C PRO A 272 18.86 17.27 33.89
N ASP A 273 19.29 16.09 33.45
CA ASP A 273 18.51 15.14 32.65
C ASP A 273 17.10 14.94 33.25
N ASN A 274 17.03 14.79 34.58
CA ASN A 274 15.78 14.51 35.27
C ASN A 274 14.82 15.70 35.35
N TRP A 275 15.31 16.92 35.10
CA TRP A 275 14.52 18.15 34.99
C TRP A 275 14.08 18.39 33.54
N GLU A 276 14.98 18.20 32.58
CA GLU A 276 14.68 18.27 31.15
C GLU A 276 13.67 17.22 30.68
N ILE A 277 13.89 15.95 31.07
CA ILE A 277 12.97 14.85 30.76
C ILE A 277 11.59 15.11 31.40
N TYR A 278 11.53 15.77 32.56
CA TYR A 278 10.28 16.10 33.22
C TYR A 278 9.49 17.20 32.49
N TYR A 279 10.14 18.28 32.06
CA TYR A 279 9.44 19.40 31.41
C TYR A 279 9.29 19.24 29.89
N PHE A 280 10.30 18.70 29.21
CA PHE A 280 10.38 18.64 27.74
C PHE A 280 10.31 17.22 27.17
N ASN A 281 10.49 16.19 28.00
CA ASN A 281 10.57 14.79 27.58
C ASN A 281 11.65 14.58 26.49
N SER A 282 12.78 15.27 26.63
CA SER A 282 13.92 15.25 25.71
C SER A 282 15.19 15.73 26.41
N LEU A 283 16.35 15.26 25.93
CA LEU A 283 17.70 15.82 26.19
C LEU A 283 18.19 16.55 24.91
N LEU A 284 17.32 17.40 24.37
CA LEU A 284 17.55 18.21 23.17
C LEU A 284 17.18 19.67 23.40
N GLN A 285 16.69 20.00 24.60
CA GLN A 285 16.17 21.31 24.92
C GLN A 285 17.28 22.09 25.60
N ASP A 286 18.14 22.74 24.80
CA ASP A 286 19.42 23.39 25.17
C ASP A 286 19.35 24.59 26.14
N GLY A 287 18.26 24.71 26.90
CA GLY A 287 18.02 25.77 27.88
C GLY A 287 17.80 27.15 27.28
N THR A 288 17.91 27.33 25.96
CA THR A 288 17.80 28.64 25.30
C THR A 288 16.37 29.05 24.95
N GLY A 289 15.45 28.08 24.97
CA GLY A 289 14.01 28.24 24.75
C GLY A 289 13.26 28.89 25.92
N ASP A 290 11.96 29.02 25.72
CA ASP A 290 10.93 29.52 26.65
C ASP A 290 9.69 28.63 26.38
N TYR A 291 9.61 27.49 27.08
CA TYR A 291 8.74 26.38 26.69
C TYR A 291 7.25 26.62 26.98
N ASP A 292 6.91 27.46 27.96
CA ASP A 292 5.52 27.84 28.25
C ASP A 292 5.12 29.24 27.75
N ASN A 293 6.09 30.04 27.29
CA ASN A 293 5.95 31.40 26.77
C ASN A 293 5.60 32.43 27.86
N ASP A 294 6.09 32.25 29.09
CA ASP A 294 5.97 33.24 30.18
C ASP A 294 6.95 34.42 30.04
N GLY A 295 7.99 34.27 29.21
CA GLY A 295 9.04 35.25 28.96
C GLY A 295 10.36 34.99 29.69
N THR A 296 10.43 33.93 30.49
CA THR A 296 11.65 33.40 31.12
C THR A 296 12.21 32.27 30.27
N LYS A 297 13.53 32.04 30.31
CA LYS A 297 14.14 30.94 29.57
C LYS A 297 14.21 29.67 30.40
N ASP A 298 14.05 28.52 29.76
CA ASP A 298 14.16 27.19 30.37
C ASP A 298 15.37 27.09 31.35
N SER A 299 16.58 27.49 30.92
CA SER A 299 17.77 27.50 31.79
C SER A 299 17.73 28.51 32.94
N ASP A 300 17.21 29.72 32.71
CA ASP A 300 16.99 30.72 33.75
C ASP A 300 15.93 30.22 34.75
N GLU A 301 14.97 29.42 34.32
CA GLU A 301 13.93 28.87 35.17
C GLU A 301 14.42 27.73 36.06
N TYR A 302 15.25 26.84 35.52
CA TYR A 302 15.98 25.88 36.32
C TYR A 302 16.79 26.59 37.42
N LEU A 303 17.57 27.62 37.07
CA LEU A 303 18.43 28.37 37.99
C LEU A 303 17.64 29.18 39.05
N ASN A 304 16.52 29.79 38.65
CA ASN A 304 15.69 30.61 39.55
C ASN A 304 14.61 29.79 40.29
N LEU A 305 14.55 28.48 40.06
CA LEU A 305 13.52 27.57 40.59
C LEU A 305 12.10 28.03 40.20
N THR A 306 11.96 28.63 39.01
CA THR A 306 10.65 28.83 38.38
C THR A 306 10.23 27.52 37.69
N SER A 307 9.39 27.52 36.66
CA SER A 307 8.81 26.29 36.13
C SER A 307 8.42 26.53 34.67
N PRO A 308 9.12 25.92 33.68
CA PRO A 308 8.88 26.09 32.24
C PRO A 308 7.59 25.43 31.75
N ALA A 309 6.64 25.30 32.65
CA ALA A 309 5.32 24.73 32.46
C ALA A 309 4.32 25.40 33.43
N ASP A 310 4.49 26.70 33.71
CA ASP A 310 3.65 27.54 34.58
C ASP A 310 2.18 27.58 34.12
N TRP A 311 1.92 27.34 32.84
CA TRP A 311 0.62 27.45 32.19
C TRP A 311 -0.54 26.87 33.03
N LYS A 312 -1.69 27.56 32.99
CA LYS A 312 -2.90 27.17 33.73
C LYS A 312 -3.78 26.22 32.93
N LEU A 313 -3.73 26.30 31.60
CA LEU A 313 -4.42 25.38 30.68
C LEU A 313 -3.56 25.08 29.44
N LYS A 314 -3.27 23.81 29.13
CA LYS A 314 -2.56 23.37 27.91
C LYS A 314 -3.36 22.28 27.20
N ILE A 315 -3.65 22.47 25.91
CA ILE A 315 -4.54 21.57 25.15
C ILE A 315 -3.76 20.82 24.06
N THR A 316 -3.76 19.50 24.13
CA THR A 316 -3.18 18.62 23.10
C THR A 316 -4.29 17.96 22.29
N LEU A 317 -4.23 18.05 20.96
CA LEU A 317 -5.16 17.38 20.07
C LEU A 317 -4.57 16.05 19.61
N ARG A 318 -5.38 14.99 19.59
CA ARG A 318 -4.96 13.65 19.15
C ARG A 318 -5.98 13.02 18.20
N PRO A 319 -5.56 12.09 17.31
CA PRO A 319 -4.18 11.74 16.99
C PRO A 319 -3.43 12.91 16.32
N GLY A 320 -2.10 12.79 16.15
CA GLY A 320 -1.28 13.85 15.54
C GLY A 320 -1.77 14.24 14.15
N ASP A 321 -2.15 13.24 13.35
CA ASP A 321 -2.77 13.37 12.04
C ASP A 321 -3.95 14.36 12.01
N ALA A 322 -4.81 14.38 13.04
CA ALA A 322 -5.92 15.32 13.11
C ALA A 322 -5.43 16.77 13.26
N ALA A 323 -4.39 17.00 14.09
CA ALA A 323 -3.74 18.30 14.22
C ALA A 323 -3.07 18.74 12.91
N ASP A 324 -2.40 17.82 12.21
CA ASP A 324 -1.77 18.07 10.90
C ASP A 324 -2.81 18.37 9.79
N LYS A 325 -4.02 17.80 9.89
CA LYS A 325 -5.18 18.15 9.05
C LYS A 325 -5.91 19.43 9.50
N GLY A 326 -5.39 20.15 10.49
CA GLY A 326 -5.87 21.47 10.89
C GLY A 326 -6.93 21.46 12.00
N ALA A 327 -7.01 20.40 12.81
CA ALA A 327 -7.71 20.42 14.08
C ALA A 327 -7.14 21.54 14.98
N GLN A 328 -8.03 22.26 15.65
CA GLN A 328 -7.71 23.39 16.51
C GLN A 328 -8.70 23.46 17.66
N TRP A 329 -8.32 24.15 18.74
CA TRP A 329 -9.18 24.41 19.90
C TRP A 329 -9.36 25.91 20.14
N SER A 330 -10.37 26.28 20.90
CA SER A 330 -10.72 27.66 21.24
C SER A 330 -11.35 27.72 22.63
N ILE A 331 -11.15 28.83 23.35
CA ILE A 331 -11.85 29.13 24.63
C ILE A 331 -12.95 30.21 24.48
N ASP A 332 -13.10 30.75 23.28
CA ASP A 332 -13.91 31.94 22.96
C ASP A 332 -14.99 31.66 21.90
N GLY A 333 -15.43 30.40 21.80
CA GLY A 333 -16.49 29.97 20.87
C GLY A 333 -16.07 29.95 19.41
N GLY A 334 -14.76 29.90 19.13
CA GLY A 334 -14.18 29.84 17.79
C GLY A 334 -13.77 31.19 17.20
N ALA A 335 -13.65 32.25 18.00
CA ALA A 335 -13.10 33.53 17.55
C ALA A 335 -11.56 33.47 17.42
N THR A 336 -10.88 32.74 18.31
CA THR A 336 -9.44 32.49 18.29
C THR A 336 -9.15 31.00 18.29
N TRP A 337 -8.58 30.49 17.19
CA TRP A 337 -8.22 29.07 17.04
C TRP A 337 -6.74 28.83 17.32
N ARG A 338 -6.47 28.05 18.36
CA ARG A 338 -5.16 27.65 18.88
C ARG A 338 -4.76 26.26 18.38
N ARG A 339 -3.47 26.00 18.25
CA ARG A 339 -2.90 24.73 17.77
C ARG A 339 -2.78 23.72 18.91
N SER A 340 -2.62 22.45 18.55
CA SER A 340 -2.25 21.41 19.52
C SER A 340 -0.93 21.75 20.22
N GLY A 341 -0.93 21.73 21.55
CA GLY A 341 0.22 22.06 22.39
C GLY A 341 0.19 23.48 22.96
N ASP A 342 -0.63 24.39 22.39
CA ASP A 342 -0.75 25.77 22.88
C ASP A 342 -1.23 25.83 24.34
N SER A 343 -0.81 26.88 25.05
CA SER A 343 -1.10 27.15 26.46
C SER A 343 -1.90 28.45 26.69
N ILE A 344 -2.44 28.58 27.90
CA ILE A 344 -2.99 29.81 28.52
C ILE A 344 -2.48 29.87 29.97
N SER A 345 -1.93 31.02 30.39
CA SER A 345 -1.38 31.23 31.75
C SER A 345 -2.31 32.02 32.68
N ASP A 346 -3.45 32.50 32.20
CA ASP A 346 -4.49 33.11 33.03
C ASP A 346 -5.35 32.04 33.75
N ALA A 347 -5.80 32.35 34.96
CA ALA A 347 -6.84 31.59 35.65
C ALA A 347 -8.24 32.09 35.24
N GLY A 348 -9.22 31.19 35.16
CA GLY A 348 -10.58 31.53 34.77
C GLY A 348 -11.47 30.34 34.47
N GLU A 349 -12.74 30.62 34.18
CA GLU A 349 -13.67 29.64 33.61
C GLU A 349 -13.54 29.66 32.08
N TYR A 350 -13.35 28.49 31.48
CA TYR A 350 -13.11 28.30 30.06
C TYR A 350 -14.12 27.33 29.47
N THR A 351 -14.62 27.62 28.27
CA THR A 351 -15.40 26.68 27.46
C THR A 351 -14.60 26.33 26.21
N LEU A 352 -13.96 25.16 26.24
CA LEU A 352 -13.20 24.60 25.14
C LEU A 352 -14.11 24.11 24.02
N SER A 353 -14.04 24.77 22.88
CA SER A 353 -14.63 24.31 21.62
C SER A 353 -13.56 23.77 20.68
N PHE A 354 -13.91 22.76 19.89
CA PHE A 354 -13.01 22.09 18.97
C PHE A 354 -13.47 22.32 17.52
N LYS A 355 -12.52 22.49 16.61
CA LYS A 355 -12.79 22.84 15.23
C LYS A 355 -13.19 21.62 14.43
N GLU A 356 -14.37 21.62 13.82
CA GLU A 356 -14.76 20.58 12.87
C GLU A 356 -13.80 20.53 11.68
N ILE A 357 -13.33 19.34 11.31
CA ILE A 357 -12.46 19.11 10.15
C ILE A 357 -12.99 17.95 9.29
N PRO A 358 -12.85 18.00 7.94
CA PRO A 358 -13.36 16.93 7.08
C PRO A 358 -12.78 15.56 7.42
N GLY A 359 -13.65 14.56 7.52
CA GLY A 359 -13.26 13.17 7.77
C GLY A 359 -13.06 12.78 9.23
N TRP A 360 -13.12 13.73 10.16
CA TRP A 360 -13.04 13.45 11.59
C TRP A 360 -14.30 13.91 12.31
N THR A 361 -14.63 13.25 13.41
CA THR A 361 -15.59 13.73 14.39
C THR A 361 -14.82 14.50 15.47
N ALA A 362 -15.15 15.78 15.68
CA ALA A 362 -14.54 16.58 16.73
C ALA A 362 -14.96 16.12 18.14
N PRO A 363 -14.10 16.29 19.16
CA PRO A 363 -14.49 16.05 20.55
C PRO A 363 -15.58 17.05 21.02
N GLU A 364 -16.39 16.62 21.99
CA GLU A 364 -17.44 17.47 22.58
C GLU A 364 -16.87 18.72 23.27
N THR A 365 -17.64 19.80 23.28
CA THR A 365 -17.26 21.06 23.94
C THR A 365 -17.15 20.86 25.47
N ARG A 366 -16.02 21.27 26.06
CA ARG A 366 -15.64 21.03 27.46
C ARG A 366 -15.60 22.34 28.25
N SER A 367 -16.46 22.51 29.25
CA SER A 367 -16.31 23.60 30.24
C SER A 367 -15.42 23.15 31.40
N LEU A 368 -14.52 24.03 31.85
CA LEU A 368 -13.60 23.79 32.96
C LEU A 368 -13.25 25.11 33.69
N THR A 369 -12.68 24.99 34.88
CA THR A 369 -12.18 26.13 35.67
C THR A 369 -10.70 25.91 35.98
N ALA A 370 -9.84 26.81 35.51
CA ALA A 370 -8.42 26.83 35.86
C ALA A 370 -8.21 27.81 37.02
N GLU A 371 -7.63 27.35 38.13
CA GLU A 371 -7.33 28.16 39.30
C GLU A 371 -5.86 28.59 39.33
N ASN A 372 -5.53 29.71 40.00
CA ASN A 372 -4.17 30.26 40.06
C ASN A 372 -3.08 29.27 40.53
N ASN A 373 -3.46 28.23 41.28
CA ASN A 373 -2.56 27.21 41.84
C ASN A 373 -2.75 25.84 41.17
N GLN A 374 -3.19 25.81 39.91
CA GLN A 374 -3.49 24.57 39.18
C GLN A 374 -3.16 24.67 37.70
N ASN A 375 -2.44 23.68 37.20
CA ASN A 375 -2.08 23.54 35.79
C ASN A 375 -2.94 22.40 35.23
N LEU A 376 -3.88 22.72 34.32
CA LEU A 376 -4.78 21.75 33.69
C LEU A 376 -4.28 21.37 32.30
N SER A 377 -3.80 20.15 32.14
CA SER A 377 -3.49 19.61 30.81
C SER A 377 -4.68 18.81 30.29
N VAL A 378 -5.04 19.00 29.03
CA VAL A 378 -6.22 18.40 28.41
C VAL A 378 -5.82 17.74 27.10
N ILE A 379 -6.07 16.44 26.95
CA ILE A 379 -6.12 15.80 25.63
C ILE A 379 -7.55 15.82 25.11
N ALA A 380 -7.70 16.25 23.86
CA ALA A 380 -8.95 16.21 23.12
C ALA A 380 -8.78 15.32 21.88
N ALA A 381 -9.49 14.19 21.87
CA ALA A 381 -9.39 13.18 20.81
C ALA A 381 -10.42 13.42 19.69
N TYR A 382 -9.93 13.56 18.47
CA TYR A 382 -10.71 13.46 17.23
C TYR A 382 -10.79 11.99 16.80
N THR A 383 -11.98 11.55 16.39
CA THR A 383 -12.18 10.19 15.86
C THR A 383 -12.20 10.23 14.33
N LEU A 384 -11.37 9.43 13.66
CA LEU A 384 -11.42 9.31 12.20
C LEU A 384 -12.70 8.58 11.79
N ASN A 385 -13.46 9.16 10.86
CA ASN A 385 -14.73 8.59 10.41
C ASN A 385 -14.47 7.32 9.58
N SER A 386 -15.37 6.35 9.69
CA SER A 386 -15.38 5.15 8.85
C SER A 386 -16.73 4.99 8.14
N TYR A 387 -16.69 4.43 6.94
CA TYR A 387 -17.82 4.33 6.03
C TYR A 387 -17.94 2.93 5.42
N THR A 388 -19.15 2.53 5.09
CA THR A 388 -19.49 1.22 4.52
C THR A 388 -19.62 1.31 3.01
N LEU A 389 -18.85 0.49 2.28
CA LEU A 389 -19.03 0.27 0.85
C LEU A 389 -19.81 -1.02 0.61
N ASN A 390 -20.98 -0.91 0.00
CA ASN A 390 -21.79 -2.04 -0.44
C ASN A 390 -21.58 -2.26 -1.94
N VAL A 391 -21.20 -3.46 -2.36
CA VAL A 391 -20.95 -3.82 -3.76
C VAL A 391 -21.89 -4.94 -4.22
N SER A 392 -22.51 -4.77 -5.38
CA SER A 392 -23.46 -5.74 -5.95
C SER A 392 -23.33 -5.83 -7.49
N LYS A 393 -24.02 -6.80 -8.10
CA LYS A 393 -24.11 -6.91 -9.56
C LYS A 393 -25.53 -7.19 -10.06
N SER A 394 -25.77 -6.98 -11.35
CA SER A 394 -26.93 -7.53 -12.07
C SER A 394 -26.60 -7.78 -13.54
N GLY A 395 -27.37 -8.65 -14.17
CA GLY A 395 -27.12 -9.13 -15.52
C GLY A 395 -26.65 -10.59 -15.47
N CYS A 396 -25.88 -10.98 -16.49
CA CYS A 396 -25.38 -12.32 -16.67
C CYS A 396 -24.07 -12.59 -15.84
N THR A 397 -23.27 -13.59 -16.23
CA THR A 397 -22.25 -14.25 -15.37
C THR A 397 -21.07 -13.41 -14.83
N GLY A 398 -20.84 -12.17 -15.28
CA GLY A 398 -19.64 -11.37 -14.92
C GLY A 398 -19.37 -11.19 -13.41
N GLU A 399 -18.10 -10.99 -13.03
CA GLU A 399 -17.61 -10.96 -11.65
C GLU A 399 -17.10 -9.57 -11.23
N ILE A 400 -16.83 -9.36 -9.95
CA ILE A 400 -16.26 -8.09 -9.45
C ILE A 400 -15.04 -8.40 -8.58
N LYS A 401 -13.92 -7.73 -8.87
CA LYS A 401 -12.81 -7.64 -7.93
C LYS A 401 -12.91 -6.37 -7.09
N ILE A 402 -12.48 -6.48 -5.84
CA ILE A 402 -12.32 -5.39 -4.89
C ILE A 402 -10.86 -5.41 -4.44
N ASN A 403 -10.15 -4.31 -4.65
CA ASN A 403 -8.70 -4.19 -4.42
C ASN A 403 -7.86 -5.30 -5.08
N GLY A 404 -8.29 -5.76 -6.26
CA GLY A 404 -7.60 -6.78 -7.07
C GLY A 404 -8.08 -8.23 -6.87
N GLU A 405 -8.75 -8.53 -5.76
CA GLU A 405 -9.26 -9.88 -5.46
C GLU A 405 -10.71 -10.06 -5.86
N ILE A 406 -11.06 -11.20 -6.50
CA ILE A 406 -12.44 -11.53 -6.87
C ILE A 406 -13.26 -11.77 -5.60
N GLN A 407 -14.34 -11.01 -5.43
CA GLN A 407 -15.22 -11.11 -4.26
C GLN A 407 -16.59 -11.69 -4.62
N THR A 408 -17.17 -12.47 -3.71
CA THR A 408 -18.55 -12.93 -3.84
C THR A 408 -19.49 -11.79 -3.46
N VAL A 409 -20.40 -11.41 -4.37
CA VAL A 409 -21.34 -10.30 -4.18
C VAL A 409 -22.80 -10.79 -4.02
N PRO A 410 -23.66 -10.13 -3.20
CA PRO A 410 -23.44 -8.85 -2.52
C PRO A 410 -22.37 -8.93 -1.42
N TRP A 411 -21.56 -7.88 -1.36
CA TRP A 411 -20.42 -7.75 -0.45
C TRP A 411 -20.51 -6.39 0.26
N ASP A 412 -20.08 -6.33 1.52
CA ASP A 412 -19.89 -5.09 2.26
C ASP A 412 -18.56 -5.08 3.02
N GLY A 413 -18.03 -3.88 3.25
CA GLY A 413 -16.82 -3.67 4.02
C GLY A 413 -16.72 -2.23 4.52
N LYS A 414 -15.96 -2.04 5.62
CA LYS A 414 -15.71 -0.74 6.24
C LYS A 414 -14.32 -0.23 5.91
N PHE A 415 -14.26 1.06 5.61
CA PHE A 415 -13.06 1.78 5.20
C PHE A 415 -12.97 3.12 5.94
N ILE A 416 -11.76 3.65 6.12
CA ILE A 416 -11.57 4.97 6.79
C ILE A 416 -11.77 6.12 5.80
N TRP A 417 -12.03 7.32 6.32
CA TRP A 417 -12.28 8.49 5.46
C TRP A 417 -11.12 8.76 4.49
N GLY A 418 -11.46 8.96 3.21
CA GLY A 418 -10.52 9.29 2.14
C GLY A 418 -9.78 8.09 1.53
N GLU A 419 -9.98 6.88 2.06
CA GLU A 419 -9.40 5.65 1.52
C GLU A 419 -9.88 5.39 0.08
N GLN A 420 -8.99 4.87 -0.78
CA GLN A 420 -9.29 4.57 -2.19
C GLN A 420 -9.50 3.07 -2.37
N VAL A 421 -10.73 2.67 -2.68
CA VAL A 421 -11.09 1.28 -3.00
C VAL A 421 -11.16 1.10 -4.51
N THR A 422 -10.38 0.17 -5.06
CA THR A 422 -10.42 -0.13 -6.51
C THR A 422 -11.45 -1.21 -6.80
N LEU A 423 -12.38 -0.92 -7.70
CA LEU A 423 -13.39 -1.87 -8.19
C LEU A 423 -13.14 -2.18 -9.67
N GLU A 424 -13.03 -3.46 -10.01
CA GLU A 424 -12.86 -3.95 -11.38
C GLU A 424 -13.99 -4.93 -11.71
N ALA A 425 -14.79 -4.62 -12.73
CA ALA A 425 -15.77 -5.55 -13.28
C ALA A 425 -15.06 -6.49 -14.26
N VAL A 426 -15.07 -7.78 -13.95
CA VAL A 426 -14.48 -8.84 -14.78
C VAL A 426 -15.55 -9.40 -15.71
N GLN A 427 -15.24 -9.48 -17.00
CA GLN A 427 -16.17 -9.97 -18.01
C GLN A 427 -16.47 -11.47 -17.82
N GLY A 428 -17.73 -11.86 -18.03
CA GLY A 428 -18.17 -13.25 -17.97
C GLY A 428 -18.06 -13.91 -19.34
N THR A 429 -18.17 -15.24 -19.41
CA THR A 429 -18.05 -16.01 -20.66
C THR A 429 -19.09 -15.65 -21.72
N ASP A 430 -20.23 -15.10 -21.29
CA ASP A 430 -21.35 -14.59 -22.10
C ASP A 430 -21.56 -13.06 -21.98
N CYS A 431 -20.74 -12.33 -21.20
CA CYS A 431 -21.05 -10.98 -20.74
C CYS A 431 -19.96 -9.93 -20.90
N ALA A 432 -20.35 -8.77 -21.44
CA ALA A 432 -19.57 -7.55 -21.28
C ALA A 432 -20.02 -6.78 -20.02
N PHE A 433 -19.07 -6.10 -19.36
CA PHE A 433 -19.40 -5.03 -18.43
C PHE A 433 -20.05 -3.87 -19.21
N ALA A 434 -21.19 -3.37 -18.73
CA ALA A 434 -21.92 -2.29 -19.35
C ALA A 434 -21.66 -0.94 -18.65
N GLN A 435 -21.88 -0.89 -17.33
CA GLN A 435 -21.75 0.33 -16.52
C GLN A 435 -21.78 0.03 -15.00
N TRP A 436 -21.19 0.92 -14.20
CA TRP A 436 -21.41 0.99 -12.76
C TRP A 436 -22.65 1.85 -12.43
N THR A 437 -23.01 1.94 -11.14
CA THR A 437 -24.00 2.90 -10.61
C THR A 437 -23.76 4.30 -11.20
N GLY A 438 -24.84 4.98 -11.62
CA GLY A 438 -24.76 6.32 -12.20
C GLY A 438 -24.37 6.39 -13.68
N GLY A 439 -24.13 5.25 -14.34
CA GLY A 439 -23.83 5.20 -15.78
C GLY A 439 -22.35 5.33 -16.12
N ILE A 440 -21.46 5.04 -15.18
CA ILE A 440 -20.01 5.13 -15.36
C ILE A 440 -19.54 3.91 -16.15
N ILE A 441 -19.05 4.11 -17.37
CA ILE A 441 -18.56 3.06 -18.28
C ILE A 441 -17.05 2.76 -18.16
N THR A 442 -16.31 3.59 -17.43
CA THR A 442 -14.89 3.35 -17.14
C THR A 442 -14.73 2.15 -16.22
N ASN A 443 -13.75 1.30 -16.50
CA ASN A 443 -13.44 0.10 -15.71
C ASN A 443 -11.94 -0.23 -15.81
N PRO A 444 -11.21 -0.42 -14.71
CA PRO A 444 -11.64 -0.29 -13.31
C PRO A 444 -12.01 1.15 -12.91
N ILE A 445 -12.60 1.30 -11.72
CA ILE A 445 -12.81 2.60 -11.05
C ILE A 445 -12.16 2.62 -9.67
N ALA A 446 -11.69 3.80 -9.25
CA ALA A 446 -11.35 4.08 -7.86
C ALA A 446 -12.54 4.77 -7.17
N VAL A 447 -12.88 4.30 -5.97
CA VAL A 447 -13.93 4.85 -5.12
C VAL A 447 -13.28 5.44 -3.88
N THR A 448 -13.37 6.76 -3.74
CA THR A 448 -12.96 7.45 -2.51
C THR A 448 -14.03 7.29 -1.44
N MET A 449 -13.65 6.83 -0.24
CA MET A 449 -14.56 6.58 0.86
C MET A 449 -14.75 7.84 1.72
N ASP A 450 -15.61 8.75 1.25
CA ASP A 450 -16.02 9.99 1.95
C ASP A 450 -17.46 9.93 2.52
N SER A 451 -18.19 8.86 2.23
CA SER A 451 -19.55 8.58 2.69
C SER A 451 -19.80 7.06 2.67
N ASP A 452 -20.90 6.60 3.29
CA ASP A 452 -21.46 5.29 2.94
C ASP A 452 -21.83 5.28 1.44
N LYS A 453 -21.57 4.16 0.75
CA LYS A 453 -21.78 4.03 -0.70
C LYS A 453 -22.36 2.68 -1.09
N THR A 454 -23.12 2.68 -2.18
CA THR A 454 -23.66 1.46 -2.81
C THR A 454 -23.33 1.47 -4.30
N ILE A 455 -22.38 0.62 -4.70
CA ILE A 455 -21.94 0.47 -6.09
C ILE A 455 -22.49 -0.83 -6.66
N LYS A 456 -22.95 -0.79 -7.90
CA LYS A 456 -23.52 -1.91 -8.62
C LYS A 456 -22.94 -2.00 -10.02
N ALA A 457 -22.38 -3.15 -10.38
CA ALA A 457 -22.02 -3.45 -11.77
C ALA A 457 -23.27 -3.94 -12.54
N ALA A 458 -23.48 -3.40 -13.73
CA ALA A 458 -24.40 -3.96 -14.72
C ALA A 458 -23.60 -4.69 -15.79
N PHE A 459 -23.93 -5.96 -16.02
CA PHE A 459 -23.43 -6.78 -17.11
C PHE A 459 -24.53 -6.98 -18.16
N ALA A 460 -24.14 -6.97 -19.43
CA ALA A 460 -25.03 -7.23 -20.56
C ALA A 460 -24.46 -8.38 -21.40
N GLU A 461 -25.35 -9.14 -22.05
CA GLU A 461 -24.95 -10.17 -23.02
C GLU A 461 -24.09 -9.54 -24.12
N ALA A 462 -22.92 -10.12 -24.37
CA ALA A 462 -21.99 -9.57 -25.34
C ALA A 462 -22.45 -9.89 -26.77
N VAL A 463 -22.73 -8.84 -27.56
CA VAL A 463 -23.02 -8.97 -29.00
C VAL A 463 -21.82 -9.63 -29.71
N PRO A 464 -22.00 -10.78 -30.39
CA PRO A 464 -20.91 -11.43 -31.10
C PRO A 464 -20.28 -10.54 -32.17
N TYR A 465 -18.96 -10.56 -32.27
CA TYR A 465 -18.20 -9.89 -33.33
C TYR A 465 -18.48 -10.53 -34.70
N PHE A 466 -18.49 -11.87 -34.75
CA PHE A 466 -18.86 -12.58 -35.97
C PHE A 466 -20.39 -12.79 -36.03
N PRO A 467 -21.04 -12.49 -37.17
CA PRO A 467 -22.45 -12.81 -37.33
C PRO A 467 -22.68 -14.32 -37.31
N ALA A 468 -23.82 -14.74 -36.77
CA ALA A 468 -24.19 -16.15 -36.71
C ALA A 468 -24.38 -16.75 -38.12
N PRO A 469 -23.93 -18.00 -38.36
CA PRO A 469 -24.14 -18.68 -39.64
C PRO A 469 -25.62 -19.01 -39.87
N ARG A 470 -26.02 -19.21 -41.14
CA ARG A 470 -27.32 -19.81 -41.45
C ARG A 470 -27.34 -21.25 -40.96
N VAL A 471 -28.36 -21.60 -40.18
CA VAL A 471 -28.52 -22.95 -39.61
C VAL A 471 -29.29 -23.81 -40.60
N THR A 472 -28.66 -24.88 -41.08
CA THR A 472 -29.29 -25.89 -41.96
C THR A 472 -29.35 -27.26 -41.25
N SER A 473 -30.07 -28.22 -41.83
CA SER A 473 -30.19 -29.58 -41.28
C SER A 473 -28.95 -30.46 -41.54
N VAL A 474 -28.01 -29.95 -42.34
CA VAL A 474 -26.81 -30.65 -42.82
C VAL A 474 -25.60 -29.97 -42.19
N TYR A 475 -24.71 -30.69 -41.51
CA TYR A 475 -23.52 -30.08 -40.91
C TYR A 475 -22.38 -31.07 -40.66
N MET A 476 -21.18 -30.54 -40.53
CA MET A 476 -20.00 -31.21 -39.97
C MET A 476 -19.74 -30.69 -38.56
N THR A 477 -19.15 -31.49 -37.67
CA THR A 477 -18.53 -30.96 -36.44
C THR A 477 -17.02 -30.89 -36.61
N LEU A 478 -16.42 -29.73 -36.37
CA LEU A 478 -14.97 -29.53 -36.34
C LEU A 478 -14.55 -29.05 -34.94
N SER A 479 -13.58 -29.71 -34.32
CA SER A 479 -13.05 -29.33 -33.01
C SER A 479 -11.52 -29.37 -32.94
N GLY A 480 -10.94 -28.77 -31.92
CA GLY A 480 -9.49 -28.77 -31.72
C GLY A 480 -9.02 -27.62 -30.85
N ARG A 481 -7.75 -27.25 -30.99
CA ARG A 481 -7.09 -26.17 -30.25
C ARG A 481 -6.65 -25.05 -31.18
N ILE A 482 -6.57 -23.84 -30.62
CA ILE A 482 -6.02 -22.67 -31.32
C ILE A 482 -4.88 -22.12 -30.47
N PHE A 483 -3.73 -21.95 -31.10
CA PHE A 483 -2.52 -21.44 -30.49
C PHE A 483 -2.22 -20.01 -30.97
N ASP A 484 -1.69 -19.18 -30.09
CA ASP A 484 -1.13 -17.87 -30.45
C ASP A 484 0.24 -18.05 -31.17
N ALA A 485 0.87 -16.95 -31.58
CA ALA A 485 2.18 -17.01 -32.24
C ALA A 485 3.30 -17.58 -31.34
N SER A 486 3.06 -17.67 -30.03
CA SER A 486 3.96 -18.13 -28.96
C SER A 486 3.75 -19.59 -28.54
N ASP A 487 2.92 -20.34 -29.28
CA ASP A 487 2.50 -21.72 -28.95
C ASP A 487 1.73 -21.85 -27.61
N GLN A 488 1.15 -20.75 -27.12
CA GLN A 488 0.19 -20.76 -25.99
C GLN A 488 -1.24 -20.89 -26.51
N HIS A 489 -2.14 -21.46 -25.71
CA HIS A 489 -3.57 -21.45 -26.03
C HIS A 489 -4.11 -20.01 -26.06
N ILE A 490 -5.03 -19.73 -26.98
CA ILE A 490 -5.78 -18.45 -26.96
C ILE A 490 -6.74 -18.39 -25.77
N SER A 491 -7.30 -17.21 -25.50
CA SER A 491 -8.10 -16.95 -24.29
C SER A 491 -9.50 -17.57 -24.36
N ASP A 492 -9.97 -18.11 -23.24
CA ASP A 492 -11.37 -18.49 -23.06
C ASP A 492 -12.29 -17.27 -23.33
N GLY A 493 -13.38 -17.50 -24.04
CA GLY A 493 -14.33 -16.46 -24.45
C GLY A 493 -14.03 -15.79 -25.80
N ASP A 494 -12.82 -15.93 -26.36
CA ASP A 494 -12.53 -15.48 -27.73
C ASP A 494 -13.47 -16.17 -28.73
N GLU A 495 -13.94 -15.43 -29.74
CA GLU A 495 -14.84 -16.02 -30.74
C GLU A 495 -14.06 -16.74 -31.84
N VAL A 496 -14.64 -17.82 -32.37
CA VAL A 496 -14.09 -18.60 -33.49
C VAL A 496 -15.17 -18.76 -34.55
N ALA A 497 -14.86 -18.41 -35.79
CA ALA A 497 -15.76 -18.53 -36.94
C ALA A 497 -15.13 -19.38 -38.05
N ALA A 498 -15.93 -20.29 -38.62
CA ALA A 498 -15.58 -21.11 -39.77
C ALA A 498 -16.05 -20.46 -41.06
N TYR A 499 -15.09 -20.22 -41.94
CA TYR A 499 -15.24 -19.58 -43.25
C TYR A 499 -15.06 -20.59 -44.38
N ILE A 500 -15.82 -20.38 -45.46
CA ILE A 500 -15.70 -21.10 -46.73
C ILE A 500 -15.39 -20.08 -47.84
N MET A 501 -14.47 -20.40 -48.73
CA MET A 501 -14.24 -19.60 -49.94
C MET A 501 -15.30 -19.93 -51.02
N SER A 502 -15.75 -18.92 -51.76
CA SER A 502 -16.51 -19.12 -52.99
C SER A 502 -15.59 -18.92 -54.20
N ASP A 503 -15.84 -19.64 -55.30
CA ASP A 503 -15.10 -19.44 -56.55
C ASP A 503 -15.35 -18.05 -57.19
N THR A 504 -16.40 -17.35 -56.75
CA THR A 504 -16.83 -16.04 -57.25
C THR A 504 -16.26 -14.86 -56.45
N ASP A 505 -16.01 -15.00 -55.15
CA ASP A 505 -15.49 -13.92 -54.28
C ASP A 505 -14.07 -14.19 -53.80
N LYS A 506 -13.09 -13.84 -54.64
CA LYS A 506 -11.67 -13.75 -54.26
C LYS A 506 -11.35 -12.49 -53.42
N ALA A 507 -12.29 -12.05 -52.60
CA ALA A 507 -12.22 -10.82 -51.81
C ALA A 507 -12.37 -11.10 -50.31
N ALA A 508 -11.25 -11.42 -49.65
CA ALA A 508 -10.93 -11.37 -48.20
C ALA A 508 -11.86 -11.99 -47.12
N ASN A 509 -13.19 -12.02 -47.30
CA ASN A 509 -14.18 -12.34 -46.27
C ASN A 509 -15.20 -13.33 -46.82
N GLY A 510 -14.84 -14.62 -46.85
CA GLY A 510 -15.73 -15.70 -47.30
C GLY A 510 -16.99 -15.86 -46.45
N LEU A 511 -17.81 -16.85 -46.79
CA LEU A 511 -19.06 -17.12 -46.09
C LEU A 511 -18.81 -17.76 -44.72
N ILE A 512 -19.43 -17.24 -43.66
CA ILE A 512 -19.44 -17.87 -42.33
C ILE A 512 -20.49 -18.98 -42.29
N ALA A 513 -20.02 -20.22 -42.06
CA ALA A 513 -20.88 -21.40 -41.93
C ALA A 513 -20.81 -22.07 -40.55
N GLY A 514 -19.95 -21.59 -39.64
CA GLY A 514 -19.89 -22.06 -38.26
C GLY A 514 -19.41 -20.97 -37.31
N TRP A 515 -19.90 -20.97 -36.07
CA TRP A 515 -19.48 -20.04 -35.02
C TRP A 515 -19.55 -20.71 -33.64
N ALA A 516 -18.60 -20.38 -32.77
CA ALA A 516 -18.55 -20.79 -31.36
C ALA A 516 -17.66 -19.82 -30.56
N ARG A 517 -17.75 -19.89 -29.22
CA ARG A 517 -16.74 -19.32 -28.32
C ARG A 517 -15.69 -20.37 -27.97
N TYR A 518 -14.44 -19.94 -27.84
CA TYR A 518 -13.32 -20.75 -27.40
C TYR A 518 -13.37 -20.97 -25.87
N ALA A 519 -12.90 -22.13 -25.44
CA ALA A 519 -12.68 -22.47 -24.03
C ALA A 519 -11.40 -23.34 -23.95
N ALA A 520 -11.43 -24.50 -23.27
CA ALA A 520 -10.35 -25.51 -23.34
C ALA A 520 -10.05 -26.10 -24.76
N GLY A 521 -10.75 -25.59 -25.78
CA GLY A 521 -10.66 -25.85 -27.21
C GLY A 521 -11.82 -25.15 -27.93
N TYR A 522 -11.95 -25.35 -29.23
CA TYR A 522 -13.16 -24.98 -29.99
C TYR A 522 -13.96 -26.21 -30.40
N SER A 523 -15.26 -26.04 -30.62
CA SER A 523 -16.15 -27.04 -31.22
C SER A 523 -17.23 -26.33 -32.04
N LEU A 524 -17.13 -26.45 -33.36
CA LEU A 524 -17.95 -25.75 -34.34
C LEU A 524 -18.88 -26.74 -35.03
N LYS A 525 -20.18 -26.41 -35.12
CA LYS A 525 -21.03 -26.94 -36.18
C LYS A 525 -20.83 -26.08 -37.42
N ILE A 526 -20.45 -26.71 -38.52
CA ILE A 526 -20.23 -26.06 -39.81
C ILE A 526 -21.33 -26.54 -40.75
N PHE A 527 -22.28 -25.65 -41.01
CA PHE A 527 -23.50 -25.94 -41.77
C PHE A 527 -23.22 -26.11 -43.26
N GLY A 528 -23.94 -27.06 -43.86
CA GLY A 528 -23.91 -27.33 -45.29
C GLY A 528 -24.90 -26.45 -46.04
N ASP A 529 -24.64 -26.28 -47.34
CA ASP A 529 -25.44 -25.51 -48.28
C ASP A 529 -26.89 -26.06 -48.37
N ASP A 530 -27.87 -25.18 -48.41
CA ASP A 530 -29.29 -25.49 -48.56
C ASP A 530 -29.68 -25.49 -50.05
N PRO A 531 -29.86 -26.67 -50.68
CA PRO A 531 -30.14 -26.76 -52.12
C PRO A 531 -31.53 -26.21 -52.51
N ALA A 532 -32.34 -25.76 -51.55
CA ALA A 532 -33.58 -25.04 -51.81
C ALA A 532 -33.37 -23.53 -52.09
N THR A 533 -32.20 -22.96 -51.77
CA THR A 533 -31.87 -21.55 -52.08
C THR A 533 -30.85 -21.43 -53.22
N PRO A 534 -30.96 -20.42 -54.09
CA PRO A 534 -29.99 -20.17 -55.17
C PRO A 534 -28.70 -19.48 -54.68
N GLU A 535 -28.70 -18.92 -53.47
CA GLU A 535 -27.51 -18.35 -52.82
C GLU A 535 -26.66 -19.45 -52.15
N LYS A 536 -25.32 -19.41 -52.29
CA LYS A 536 -24.42 -20.23 -51.46
C LYS A 536 -24.52 -19.76 -50.01
N ASP A 537 -25.01 -20.62 -49.14
CA ASP A 537 -25.38 -20.31 -47.76
C ASP A 537 -24.78 -21.29 -46.72
N GLY A 538 -24.07 -22.31 -47.19
CA GLY A 538 -23.21 -23.19 -46.39
C GLY A 538 -22.09 -23.84 -47.20
N ALA A 539 -21.54 -24.94 -46.67
CA ALA A 539 -20.50 -25.73 -47.32
C ALA A 539 -21.08 -26.83 -48.23
N VAL A 540 -20.37 -27.13 -49.32
CA VAL A 540 -20.60 -28.34 -50.13
C VAL A 540 -19.51 -29.40 -49.89
N GLU A 541 -19.79 -30.66 -50.25
CA GLU A 541 -18.86 -31.78 -50.05
C GLU A 541 -17.52 -31.51 -50.74
N GLY A 542 -16.43 -31.46 -49.96
CA GLY A 542 -15.09 -31.16 -50.45
C GLY A 542 -14.62 -29.70 -50.30
N ASP A 543 -15.49 -28.78 -49.84
CA ASP A 543 -15.06 -27.39 -49.55
C ASP A 543 -13.98 -27.35 -48.46
N THR A 544 -12.96 -26.51 -48.63
CA THR A 544 -11.93 -26.28 -47.60
C THR A 544 -12.40 -25.24 -46.59
N ILE A 545 -12.39 -25.60 -45.30
CA ILE A 545 -12.72 -24.71 -44.19
C ILE A 545 -11.48 -23.92 -43.77
N PHE A 546 -11.67 -22.64 -43.48
CA PHE A 546 -10.67 -21.75 -42.87
C PHE A 546 -11.25 -21.20 -41.56
N LEU A 547 -10.45 -21.13 -40.49
CA LEU A 547 -10.91 -20.49 -39.26
C LEU A 547 -10.38 -19.06 -39.16
N LYS A 548 -11.21 -18.17 -38.61
CA LYS A 548 -10.77 -16.91 -38.01
C LYS A 548 -11.16 -16.89 -36.54
N THR A 549 -10.47 -16.07 -35.76
CA THR A 549 -10.84 -15.78 -34.37
C THR A 549 -10.78 -14.29 -34.10
N TYR A 550 -11.64 -13.82 -33.20
CA TYR A 550 -11.62 -12.44 -32.70
C TYR A 550 -11.14 -12.47 -31.26
N ASN A 551 -9.95 -11.91 -31.03
CA ASN A 551 -9.39 -11.79 -29.70
C ASN A 551 -10.02 -10.60 -28.98
N ALA A 552 -10.83 -10.87 -27.95
CA ALA A 552 -11.62 -9.85 -27.28
C ALA A 552 -10.75 -8.81 -26.56
N ALA A 553 -9.65 -9.25 -25.94
CA ALA A 553 -8.72 -8.39 -25.22
C ALA A 553 -7.98 -7.39 -26.14
N ARG A 554 -7.54 -7.83 -27.32
CA ARG A 554 -6.85 -6.98 -28.32
C ARG A 554 -7.79 -6.27 -29.29
N LYS A 555 -9.09 -6.58 -29.26
CA LYS A 555 -10.11 -6.13 -30.23
C LYS A 555 -9.69 -6.37 -31.68
N ARG A 556 -9.06 -7.52 -31.96
CA ARG A 556 -8.39 -7.81 -33.25
C ARG A 556 -8.80 -9.17 -33.80
N GLU A 557 -9.16 -9.20 -35.08
CA GLU A 557 -9.38 -10.41 -35.86
C GLU A 557 -8.04 -11.03 -36.31
N TYR A 558 -7.93 -12.35 -36.18
CA TYR A 558 -6.83 -13.17 -36.70
C TYR A 558 -7.41 -14.27 -37.60
N ALA A 559 -7.02 -14.26 -38.88
CA ALA A 559 -7.10 -15.47 -39.71
C ALA A 559 -6.12 -16.51 -39.16
N LEU A 560 -6.47 -17.79 -39.23
CA LEU A 560 -5.68 -18.88 -38.63
C LEU A 560 -5.07 -19.80 -39.69
N THR A 561 -3.85 -20.27 -39.41
CA THR A 561 -3.14 -21.27 -40.21
C THR A 561 -3.39 -22.65 -39.62
N LEU A 562 -3.77 -23.62 -40.46
CA LEU A 562 -3.90 -25.03 -40.08
C LEU A 562 -2.52 -25.59 -39.76
N ILE A 563 -2.34 -26.19 -38.57
CA ILE A 563 -1.08 -26.83 -38.17
C ILE A 563 -1.19 -28.36 -38.08
N SER A 564 -2.39 -28.91 -37.86
CA SER A 564 -2.63 -30.35 -37.83
C SER A 564 -4.09 -30.69 -38.16
N GLY A 565 -4.35 -31.94 -38.58
CA GLY A 565 -5.71 -32.47 -38.76
C GLY A 565 -6.30 -32.28 -40.15
N ASP A 566 -7.64 -32.23 -40.23
CA ASP A 566 -8.40 -32.25 -41.49
C ASP A 566 -9.51 -31.18 -41.47
N ASN A 567 -9.40 -30.21 -42.37
CA ASN A 567 -10.30 -29.06 -42.51
C ASN A 567 -11.21 -29.14 -43.76
N VAL A 568 -11.31 -30.28 -44.44
CA VAL A 568 -12.21 -30.44 -45.59
C VAL A 568 -13.64 -30.72 -45.10
N TRP A 569 -14.65 -30.02 -45.62
CA TRP A 569 -16.04 -30.24 -45.21
C TRP A 569 -16.60 -31.55 -45.76
N LYS A 570 -17.31 -32.26 -44.88
CA LYS A 570 -18.05 -33.48 -45.20
C LYS A 570 -19.28 -33.61 -44.32
N ASN A 571 -20.44 -33.87 -44.93
CA ASN A 571 -21.69 -34.00 -44.19
C ASN A 571 -21.60 -35.07 -43.09
N SER A 572 -22.07 -34.73 -41.89
CA SER A 572 -22.16 -35.60 -40.71
C SER A 572 -20.83 -36.16 -40.21
N ALA A 573 -19.70 -35.63 -40.69
CA ALA A 573 -18.39 -36.00 -40.18
C ALA A 573 -18.11 -35.35 -38.81
N LEU A 574 -17.28 -36.02 -38.02
CA LEU A 574 -16.62 -35.48 -36.84
C LEU A 574 -15.14 -35.37 -37.20
N LYS A 575 -14.60 -34.15 -37.28
CA LYS A 575 -13.21 -33.89 -37.63
C LYS A 575 -12.50 -33.11 -36.52
N THR A 576 -11.18 -33.26 -36.50
CA THR A 576 -10.29 -32.52 -35.60
C THR A 576 -9.24 -31.78 -36.40
N ALA A 577 -8.98 -30.53 -36.03
CA ALA A 577 -7.93 -29.70 -36.61
C ALA A 577 -7.37 -28.72 -35.56
N ASP A 578 -6.06 -28.65 -35.44
CA ASP A 578 -5.41 -27.61 -34.63
C ASP A 578 -4.93 -26.47 -35.52
N TRP A 579 -5.00 -25.26 -34.98
CA TRP A 579 -4.72 -24.03 -35.72
C TRP A 579 -3.77 -23.12 -34.93
N LYS A 580 -3.05 -22.26 -35.63
CA LYS A 580 -2.17 -21.26 -35.02
C LYS A 580 -2.38 -19.89 -35.64
N TYR A 581 -2.14 -18.83 -34.87
CA TYR A 581 -2.00 -17.48 -35.42
C TYR A 581 -0.84 -17.49 -36.45
N PRO A 582 -0.99 -16.87 -37.63
CA PRO A 582 0.11 -16.72 -38.57
C PRO A 582 1.26 -15.99 -37.89
N PHE A 583 2.49 -16.35 -38.25
CA PHE A 583 3.66 -15.70 -37.68
C PHE A 583 3.62 -14.19 -38.02
N LEU A 584 3.63 -13.40 -36.95
CA LEU A 584 3.61 -11.95 -36.97
C LEU A 584 4.99 -11.51 -36.53
N GLU A 585 5.82 -11.13 -37.50
CA GLU A 585 7.10 -10.51 -37.19
C GLU A 585 6.85 -9.06 -36.80
N SER A 586 7.35 -8.67 -35.63
CA SER A 586 7.28 -7.31 -35.13
C SER A 586 8.70 -6.77 -35.03
N ILE A 587 9.01 -5.80 -35.89
CA ILE A 587 10.36 -5.26 -36.07
C ILE A 587 10.43 -3.92 -35.31
N PRO A 588 11.22 -3.83 -34.24
CA PRO A 588 11.33 -2.61 -33.44
C PRO A 588 12.12 -1.54 -34.21
N LEU A 589 11.54 -0.35 -34.34
CA LEU A 589 12.15 0.82 -34.97
C LEU A 589 12.26 1.96 -33.95
N HIS A 590 13.40 2.66 -33.94
CA HIS A 590 13.54 3.92 -33.20
C HIS A 590 13.28 5.12 -34.12
N THR A 591 13.09 6.32 -33.55
CA THR A 591 12.98 7.57 -34.33
C THR A 591 14.25 7.84 -35.16
N GLY A 592 14.09 8.45 -36.33
CA GLY A 592 15.17 8.64 -37.29
C GLY A 592 15.49 7.39 -38.13
N TRP A 593 16.78 7.18 -38.43
CA TRP A 593 17.21 6.17 -39.42
C TRP A 593 17.36 4.77 -38.83
N ASN A 594 16.73 3.79 -39.46
CA ASN A 594 16.86 2.37 -39.16
C ASN A 594 17.35 1.64 -40.44
N ILE A 595 18.17 0.61 -40.31
CA ILE A 595 18.45 -0.33 -41.41
C ILE A 595 17.92 -1.70 -41.00
N ILE A 596 16.85 -2.13 -41.67
CA ILE A 596 16.02 -3.25 -41.22
C ILE A 596 15.91 -4.36 -42.25
N SER A 597 15.42 -5.51 -41.78
CA SER A 597 14.98 -6.62 -42.62
C SER A 597 13.84 -7.36 -41.96
N PHE A 598 13.15 -8.18 -42.74
CA PHE A 598 12.12 -9.11 -42.27
C PHE A 598 12.40 -10.53 -42.76
N GLY A 599 12.09 -11.50 -41.89
CA GLY A 599 12.14 -12.93 -42.14
C GLY A 599 10.79 -13.55 -42.51
N VAL A 600 9.76 -12.79 -42.88
CA VAL A 600 8.50 -13.33 -43.44
C VAL A 600 8.70 -13.78 -44.91
N ASN A 601 8.26 -14.98 -45.30
CA ASN A 601 8.52 -15.65 -46.60
C ASN A 601 7.79 -15.04 -47.82
N LYS A 602 7.72 -13.71 -47.91
CA LYS A 602 6.95 -12.97 -48.93
C LYS A 602 7.79 -11.99 -49.73
N CYS A 603 7.40 -11.83 -50.98
CA CYS A 603 7.69 -10.73 -51.87
C CYS A 603 6.37 -9.97 -52.10
N PHE A 604 6.18 -8.88 -51.37
CA PHE A 604 5.09 -7.94 -51.59
C PHE A 604 5.44 -7.05 -52.78
N TYR A 605 4.65 -7.04 -53.85
CA TYR A 605 4.97 -6.32 -55.08
C TYR A 605 3.80 -5.51 -55.66
N VAL A 606 4.13 -4.36 -56.23
CA VAL A 606 3.22 -3.44 -56.91
C VAL A 606 3.28 -3.69 -58.41
N GLY A 607 2.15 -4.07 -59.01
CA GLY A 607 2.01 -4.25 -60.44
C GLY A 607 2.62 -5.55 -60.99
N LYS A 608 3.91 -5.54 -61.35
CA LYS A 608 4.59 -6.71 -61.96
C LYS A 608 5.54 -7.37 -60.96
N LYS A 609 5.58 -8.71 -60.96
CA LYS A 609 6.55 -9.47 -60.16
C LYS A 609 7.99 -9.02 -60.51
N PRO A 610 8.87 -8.80 -59.52
CA PRO A 610 10.25 -8.42 -59.78
C PRO A 610 11.01 -9.47 -60.58
N ALA A 611 11.94 -9.02 -61.43
CA ALA A 611 12.85 -9.90 -62.17
C ALA A 611 14.19 -10.14 -61.44
N CYS A 612 14.38 -9.53 -60.27
CA CYS A 612 15.58 -9.72 -59.46
C CYS A 612 15.59 -11.10 -58.77
N PRO A 613 16.78 -11.67 -58.47
CA PRO A 613 16.90 -12.90 -57.71
C PRO A 613 16.19 -12.81 -56.35
N MET A 614 15.59 -13.91 -55.92
CA MET A 614 14.89 -14.04 -54.63
C MET A 614 15.36 -15.30 -53.91
N ILE A 615 15.07 -15.40 -52.62
CA ILE A 615 15.23 -16.66 -51.88
C ILE A 615 14.34 -17.76 -52.47
N GLU A 616 14.77 -19.01 -52.35
CA GLU A 616 14.02 -20.16 -52.86
C GLU A 616 12.68 -20.34 -52.12
N GLY A 617 11.61 -20.60 -52.88
CA GLY A 617 10.26 -20.78 -52.34
C GLY A 617 9.61 -19.53 -51.75
N ILE A 618 10.00 -18.33 -52.20
CA ILE A 618 9.33 -17.08 -51.79
C ILE A 618 7.88 -17.02 -52.32
N GLU A 619 6.94 -16.61 -51.48
CA GLU A 619 5.56 -16.35 -51.87
C GLU A 619 5.43 -14.95 -52.49
N TYR A 620 4.55 -14.78 -53.48
CA TYR A 620 4.36 -13.48 -54.15
C TYR A 620 2.99 -12.90 -53.84
N GLU A 621 2.95 -11.81 -53.09
CA GLU A 621 1.73 -11.10 -52.71
C GLU A 621 1.62 -9.77 -53.48
N ALA A 622 0.52 -9.60 -54.23
CA ALA A 622 0.28 -8.35 -54.94
C ALA A 622 -0.33 -7.32 -53.97
N VAL A 623 0.29 -6.14 -53.88
CA VAL A 623 -0.18 -5.01 -53.06
C VAL A 623 -0.47 -3.79 -53.95
N GLY A 624 -1.42 -2.96 -53.52
CA GLY A 624 -1.78 -1.72 -54.20
C GLY A 624 -0.68 -0.65 -54.13
N SER A 625 0.11 -0.65 -53.05
CA SER A 625 1.26 0.25 -52.88
C SER A 625 2.26 -0.26 -51.83
N ILE A 626 3.44 0.36 -51.77
CA ILE A 626 4.41 0.11 -50.68
C ILE A 626 3.86 0.52 -49.30
N ALA A 627 2.93 1.48 -49.23
CA ALA A 627 2.31 1.90 -47.96
C ALA A 627 1.50 0.78 -47.29
N GLU A 628 0.87 -0.11 -48.06
CA GLU A 628 0.11 -1.24 -47.49
C GLU A 628 1.00 -2.18 -46.68
N ILE A 629 2.24 -2.40 -47.15
CA ILE A 629 3.28 -3.19 -46.48
C ILE A 629 3.72 -2.53 -45.16
N LEU A 630 3.66 -1.19 -45.11
CA LEU A 630 4.11 -0.35 -43.99
C LEU A 630 2.94 0.16 -43.13
N SER A 631 1.74 -0.41 -43.29
CA SER A 631 0.49 0.08 -42.70
C SER A 631 0.50 0.12 -41.16
N SER A 632 1.23 -0.77 -40.48
CA SER A 632 1.39 -0.73 -39.02
C SER A 632 2.13 0.51 -38.47
N ILE A 633 2.85 1.23 -39.34
CA ILE A 633 3.56 2.48 -39.02
C ILE A 633 3.07 3.64 -39.92
N GLU A 634 1.82 3.56 -40.40
CA GLU A 634 1.24 4.59 -41.27
C GLU A 634 1.32 5.99 -40.63
N GLY A 635 1.75 6.99 -41.41
CA GLY A 635 2.00 8.36 -40.95
C GLY A 635 3.29 8.56 -40.15
N GLN A 636 3.94 7.51 -39.67
CA GLN A 636 5.07 7.61 -38.71
C GLN A 636 6.46 7.58 -39.35
N TYR A 637 6.55 7.43 -40.67
CA TYR A 637 7.81 7.47 -41.44
C TYR A 637 7.71 8.45 -42.61
N SER A 638 8.86 8.90 -43.11
CA SER A 638 8.95 9.89 -44.21
C SER A 638 9.71 9.37 -45.43
N TYR A 639 10.50 8.31 -45.29
CA TYR A 639 11.38 7.83 -46.36
C TYR A 639 11.73 6.36 -46.18
N VAL A 640 11.69 5.59 -47.26
CA VAL A 640 12.17 4.20 -47.33
C VAL A 640 13.06 4.03 -48.55
N ARG A 641 14.14 3.26 -48.40
CA ARG A 641 15.08 2.95 -49.47
C ARG A 641 15.41 1.46 -49.50
N GLY A 642 15.22 0.84 -50.66
CA GLY A 642 15.73 -0.49 -50.98
C GLY A 642 16.97 -0.42 -51.86
N PHE A 643 17.61 -1.56 -52.08
CA PHE A 643 18.63 -1.74 -53.10
C PHE A 643 18.47 -3.11 -53.75
N ASP A 644 18.15 -3.13 -55.05
CA ASP A 644 17.87 -4.34 -55.81
C ASP A 644 18.94 -4.64 -56.87
N CYS A 645 18.68 -5.64 -57.71
CA CYS A 645 19.56 -6.03 -58.80
C CYS A 645 19.75 -4.95 -59.89
N THR A 646 19.00 -3.86 -59.82
CA THR A 646 19.10 -2.68 -60.71
C THR A 646 19.57 -1.42 -59.97
N GLY A 647 19.90 -1.53 -58.67
CA GLY A 647 20.44 -0.46 -57.84
C GLY A 647 19.48 0.08 -56.80
N THR A 648 19.68 1.33 -56.36
CA THR A 648 18.82 1.97 -55.35
C THR A 648 17.36 2.04 -55.81
N LYS A 649 16.45 1.91 -54.85
CA LYS A 649 15.01 2.17 -54.98
C LYS A 649 14.55 3.04 -53.80
N ILE A 650 13.60 3.95 -54.03
CA ILE A 650 13.15 4.95 -53.08
C ILE A 650 11.63 4.98 -53.06
N TYR A 651 11.06 4.87 -51.86
CA TYR A 651 9.67 5.18 -51.57
C TYR A 651 9.62 6.37 -50.59
N ASN A 652 9.02 7.48 -51.03
CA ASN A 652 9.00 8.76 -50.31
C ASN A 652 7.58 9.32 -50.17
N LEU A 653 6.60 8.43 -49.92
CA LEU A 653 5.16 8.73 -49.85
C LEU A 653 4.56 9.40 -51.12
N SER A 654 5.33 9.47 -52.21
CA SER A 654 4.92 10.09 -53.46
C SER A 654 4.51 9.05 -54.51
N ARG A 655 3.58 9.44 -55.39
CA ARG A 655 3.22 8.67 -56.60
C ARG A 655 4.39 8.45 -57.58
N TRP A 656 5.52 9.14 -57.36
CA TRP A 656 6.73 9.09 -58.19
C TRP A 656 7.84 8.20 -57.60
N SER A 657 7.53 7.41 -56.56
CA SER A 657 8.40 6.33 -56.06
C SER A 657 8.78 5.36 -57.18
N ASP A 658 10.06 5.00 -57.26
CA ASP A 658 10.56 3.94 -58.17
C ASP A 658 10.64 2.56 -57.49
N MET A 659 10.44 2.50 -56.17
CA MET A 659 10.34 1.26 -55.40
C MET A 659 9.01 0.55 -55.67
N THR A 660 9.08 -0.70 -56.14
CA THR A 660 7.91 -1.51 -56.55
C THR A 660 7.75 -2.80 -55.75
N TYR A 661 8.64 -3.14 -54.82
CA TYR A 661 8.48 -4.31 -53.97
C TYR A 661 9.23 -4.22 -52.63
N MET A 662 8.82 -5.06 -51.68
CA MET A 662 9.62 -5.47 -50.53
C MET A 662 9.57 -7.00 -50.41
N ALA A 663 10.75 -7.63 -50.36
CA ALA A 663 10.92 -9.07 -50.22
C ALA A 663 11.87 -9.46 -49.07
N ALA A 664 11.67 -10.63 -48.48
CA ALA A 664 12.64 -11.23 -47.56
C ALA A 664 13.97 -11.57 -48.26
N GLY A 665 15.05 -11.55 -47.48
CA GLY A 665 16.43 -11.62 -47.98
C GLY A 665 17.02 -10.28 -48.44
N TYR A 666 16.17 -9.27 -48.65
CA TYR A 666 16.59 -7.88 -48.89
C TYR A 666 16.48 -7.05 -47.59
N GLY A 667 17.32 -6.03 -47.47
CA GLY A 667 17.24 -5.03 -46.39
C GLY A 667 16.70 -3.68 -46.89
N TYR A 668 16.32 -2.81 -45.96
CA TYR A 668 15.71 -1.50 -46.23
C TYR A 668 16.23 -0.45 -45.25
N GLU A 669 16.52 0.77 -45.74
CA GLU A 669 16.76 1.93 -44.87
C GLU A 669 15.43 2.67 -44.69
N ILE A 670 14.91 2.77 -43.47
CA ILE A 670 13.64 3.46 -43.14
C ILE A 670 13.96 4.67 -42.24
N LYS A 671 13.44 5.85 -42.62
CA LYS A 671 13.43 7.03 -41.74
C LYS A 671 12.07 7.17 -41.07
N VAL A 672 12.02 6.78 -39.80
CA VAL A 672 10.93 7.09 -38.86
C VAL A 672 11.01 8.59 -38.53
N ASN A 673 9.86 9.23 -38.35
CA ASN A 673 9.79 10.66 -38.05
C ASN A 673 10.28 10.93 -36.62
N ASP A 674 10.74 12.16 -36.38
CA ASP A 674 11.29 12.56 -35.06
C ASP A 674 10.16 12.76 -34.03
N ASP A 675 8.91 12.89 -34.49
CA ASP A 675 7.64 13.06 -33.75
C ASP A 675 6.72 11.82 -33.82
N ALA A 676 7.28 10.63 -34.10
CA ALA A 676 6.52 9.38 -34.11
C ALA A 676 5.94 9.01 -32.72
N ASP A 677 4.78 8.35 -32.72
CA ASP A 677 4.05 7.91 -31.53
C ASP A 677 4.65 6.60 -30.99
N VAL A 678 5.66 6.76 -30.13
CA VAL A 678 6.51 5.69 -29.60
C VAL A 678 6.01 5.13 -28.26
N ASP A 679 6.31 3.85 -28.01
CA ASP A 679 6.09 3.21 -26.71
C ASP A 679 7.02 3.77 -25.61
N GLU A 680 6.84 3.28 -24.37
CA GLU A 680 7.66 3.64 -23.20
C GLU A 680 9.18 3.37 -23.38
N LYS A 681 9.58 2.59 -24.40
CA LYS A 681 10.98 2.29 -24.74
C LYS A 681 11.51 3.14 -25.90
N GLY A 682 10.69 4.06 -26.43
CA GLY A 682 11.03 4.91 -27.57
C GLY A 682 10.93 4.19 -28.92
N LEU A 683 10.05 3.19 -29.04
CA LEU A 683 9.93 2.35 -30.24
C LEU A 683 8.55 2.43 -30.91
N ILE A 684 8.57 2.28 -32.24
CA ILE A 684 7.41 1.84 -33.02
C ILE A 684 7.67 0.48 -33.64
N TYR A 685 6.64 -0.23 -34.08
CA TYR A 685 6.76 -1.61 -34.54
C TYR A 685 6.22 -1.79 -35.95
N LEU A 686 7.10 -2.20 -36.87
CA LEU A 686 6.69 -2.64 -38.20
C LEU A 686 6.25 -4.11 -38.13
N GLU A 687 4.94 -4.34 -38.25
CA GLU A 687 4.31 -5.65 -38.23
C GLU A 687 4.21 -6.26 -39.65
N MET A 688 4.70 -7.49 -39.83
CA MET A 688 4.57 -8.25 -41.07
C MET A 688 3.99 -9.65 -40.83
N LYS A 689 3.04 -10.08 -41.69
CA LYS A 689 2.29 -11.34 -41.56
C LYS A 689 2.65 -12.36 -42.64
N GLY A 690 3.05 -13.57 -42.25
CA GLY A 690 3.21 -14.72 -43.14
C GLY A 690 4.01 -15.84 -42.47
N GLU A 691 4.56 -16.77 -43.24
CA GLU A 691 5.43 -17.82 -42.70
C GLU A 691 6.84 -17.29 -42.37
N SER A 692 7.49 -17.83 -41.35
CA SER A 692 8.88 -17.48 -41.02
C SER A 692 9.89 -18.20 -41.94
N VAL A 693 10.93 -17.47 -42.34
CA VAL A 693 12.05 -17.99 -43.12
C VAL A 693 13.17 -18.43 -42.19
N SER A 694 13.53 -19.71 -42.28
CA SER A 694 14.70 -20.27 -41.61
C SER A 694 16.01 -19.65 -42.12
N GLY A 695 17.00 -19.49 -41.24
CA GLY A 695 18.28 -18.83 -41.56
C GLY A 695 19.21 -19.66 -42.44
N ASP A 696 18.86 -20.93 -42.71
CA ASP A 696 19.58 -21.83 -43.62
C ASP A 696 19.22 -21.60 -45.09
N LYS A 697 18.16 -20.83 -45.40
CA LYS A 697 17.86 -20.41 -46.78
C LYS A 697 18.97 -19.51 -47.33
N ALA A 698 19.40 -19.80 -48.55
CA ALA A 698 20.37 -19.01 -49.29
C ALA A 698 19.77 -17.70 -49.85
N ILE A 699 20.49 -16.59 -49.65
CA ILE A 699 20.22 -15.29 -50.25
C ILE A 699 21.23 -15.08 -51.41
N PRO A 700 20.78 -15.01 -52.67
CA PRO A 700 21.66 -14.73 -53.80
C PRO A 700 22.14 -13.28 -53.79
N LEU A 701 23.46 -13.08 -53.87
CA LEU A 701 24.10 -11.76 -53.88
C LEU A 701 24.75 -11.47 -55.25
N GLN A 702 24.69 -10.20 -55.66
CA GLN A 702 25.35 -9.71 -56.88
C GLN A 702 26.74 -9.14 -56.60
N LYS A 703 27.56 -9.04 -57.65
CA LYS A 703 28.85 -8.32 -57.60
C LYS A 703 28.67 -6.88 -57.12
N GLY A 704 29.53 -6.44 -56.20
CA GLY A 704 29.48 -5.08 -55.65
C GLY A 704 28.54 -4.95 -54.45
N TRP A 705 27.79 -3.85 -54.36
CA TRP A 705 26.95 -3.57 -53.20
C TRP A 705 25.62 -4.34 -53.25
N ASN A 706 25.23 -4.84 -52.08
CA ASN A 706 23.95 -5.46 -51.79
C ASN A 706 23.43 -4.86 -50.48
N LEU A 707 22.11 -4.64 -50.35
CA LEU A 707 21.46 -4.36 -49.07
C LEU A 707 20.68 -5.61 -48.67
N VAL A 708 21.26 -6.39 -47.75
CA VAL A 708 20.90 -7.78 -47.47
C VAL A 708 20.10 -7.86 -46.18
N GLY A 709 19.06 -8.69 -46.19
CA GLY A 709 18.23 -8.95 -45.02
C GLY A 709 18.74 -10.11 -44.17
N TYR A 710 18.44 -10.08 -42.88
CA TYR A 710 18.67 -11.18 -41.96
C TYR A 710 17.55 -12.23 -42.03
N LEU A 711 17.88 -13.52 -41.94
CA LEU A 711 16.94 -14.64 -41.91
C LEU A 711 17.25 -15.57 -40.73
N GLY A 712 16.23 -16.24 -40.19
CA GLY A 712 16.35 -17.05 -38.98
C GLY A 712 16.33 -16.23 -37.68
N LYS A 713 16.38 -16.93 -36.54
CA LYS A 713 16.24 -16.33 -35.20
C LYS A 713 17.55 -16.12 -34.45
N LYS A 714 18.68 -16.66 -34.93
CA LYS A 714 19.95 -16.56 -34.19
C LYS A 714 20.47 -15.13 -34.16
N VAL A 715 21.03 -14.71 -33.05
CA VAL A 715 21.85 -13.50 -32.92
C VAL A 715 23.29 -13.94 -32.77
N PHE A 716 24.10 -13.78 -33.80
CA PHE A 716 25.53 -14.03 -33.73
C PHE A 716 26.23 -12.85 -33.07
N TYR A 717 27.03 -13.08 -32.03
CA TYR A 717 27.75 -12.00 -31.34
C TYR A 717 29.14 -12.40 -30.81
N THR A 718 30.04 -11.42 -30.74
CA THR A 718 31.39 -11.54 -30.15
C THR A 718 31.52 -10.67 -28.90
N GLY A 719 32.21 -11.17 -27.87
CA GLY A 719 32.40 -10.42 -26.62
C GLY A 719 31.17 -10.55 -25.72
N ASP A 720 30.70 -9.42 -25.20
CA ASP A 720 29.53 -9.35 -24.31
C ASP A 720 28.21 -9.38 -25.09
N MET A 721 27.11 -9.68 -24.41
CA MET A 721 25.78 -9.77 -25.03
C MET A 721 25.32 -8.38 -25.51
N PRO A 722 24.88 -8.20 -26.77
CA PRO A 722 24.56 -6.88 -27.29
C PRO A 722 23.28 -6.29 -26.67
N GLU A 723 23.39 -5.09 -26.07
CA GLU A 723 22.26 -4.33 -25.50
C GLU A 723 21.43 -3.59 -26.56
N VAL A 724 20.97 -4.33 -27.57
CA VAL A 724 20.05 -3.83 -28.61
C VAL A 724 18.80 -4.70 -28.68
N ILE A 725 17.78 -4.21 -29.38
CA ILE A 725 16.43 -4.76 -29.35
C ILE A 725 16.21 -5.54 -30.65
N TYR A 726 15.72 -6.76 -30.54
CA TYR A 726 15.47 -7.68 -31.64
C TYR A 726 13.96 -7.97 -31.76
N PRO A 727 13.49 -8.50 -32.91
CA PRO A 727 12.22 -9.20 -32.99
C PRO A 727 12.11 -10.32 -31.95
N LYS A 728 10.87 -10.71 -31.63
CA LYS A 728 10.55 -11.62 -30.53
C LYS A 728 11.28 -12.97 -30.60
N ASP A 729 11.69 -13.47 -29.44
CA ASP A 729 12.33 -14.77 -29.21
C ASP A 729 13.67 -14.99 -29.97
N PRO A 730 14.67 -14.08 -29.82
CA PRO A 730 15.99 -14.23 -30.44
C PRO A 730 16.79 -15.36 -29.77
N VAL A 731 17.56 -16.11 -30.57
CA VAL A 731 18.43 -17.21 -30.10
C VAL A 731 19.87 -16.71 -30.03
N MET A 732 20.33 -16.33 -28.84
CA MET A 732 21.69 -15.81 -28.66
C MET A 732 22.76 -16.88 -28.95
N CYS A 733 23.65 -16.62 -29.92
CA CYS A 733 24.68 -17.51 -30.41
C CYS A 733 26.05 -16.80 -30.33
N ARG A 734 26.88 -17.19 -29.35
CA ARG A 734 28.20 -16.58 -29.19
C ARG A 734 29.17 -17.18 -30.21
N ILE A 735 29.92 -16.32 -30.91
CA ILE A 735 30.94 -16.69 -31.88
C ILE A 735 32.29 -16.05 -31.52
N THR A 736 33.38 -16.57 -32.09
CA THR A 736 34.73 -16.13 -31.73
C THR A 736 35.13 -14.88 -32.51
N ASN A 737 34.79 -14.83 -33.80
CA ASN A 737 35.05 -13.70 -34.68
C ASN A 737 33.76 -13.33 -35.42
N ILE A 738 33.43 -12.05 -35.55
CA ILE A 738 32.21 -11.62 -36.25
C ILE A 738 32.17 -12.05 -37.73
N ALA A 739 33.34 -12.35 -38.31
CA ALA A 739 33.47 -12.98 -39.61
C ALA A 739 32.75 -14.35 -39.70
N ASP A 740 32.64 -15.08 -38.59
CA ASP A 740 32.03 -16.41 -38.52
C ASP A 740 30.53 -16.35 -38.87
N ALA A 741 29.84 -15.23 -38.57
CA ALA A 741 28.45 -14.99 -38.98
C ALA A 741 28.25 -14.85 -40.50
N PHE A 742 29.35 -14.60 -41.24
CA PHE A 742 29.37 -14.43 -42.70
C PHE A 742 30.17 -15.54 -43.40
N CYS A 743 30.42 -16.67 -42.71
CA CYS A 743 31.34 -17.71 -43.16
C CYS A 743 30.92 -18.39 -44.49
N SER A 744 29.63 -18.39 -44.83
CA SER A 744 29.13 -18.91 -46.12
C SER A 744 29.65 -18.13 -47.34
N ILE A 745 30.04 -16.86 -47.14
CA ILE A 745 30.65 -15.99 -48.14
C ILE A 745 32.10 -15.61 -47.78
N ALA A 746 32.80 -16.45 -47.02
CA ALA A 746 34.21 -16.25 -46.70
C ALA A 746 35.04 -15.98 -47.97
N ASP A 747 35.99 -15.04 -47.87
CA ASP A 747 36.84 -14.53 -48.95
C ASP A 747 36.11 -13.95 -50.18
N GLN A 748 34.81 -13.69 -50.09
CA GLN A 748 33.99 -13.20 -51.21
C GLN A 748 33.44 -11.78 -51.00
N TYR A 749 33.59 -11.18 -49.82
CA TYR A 749 33.24 -9.78 -49.53
C TYR A 749 34.46 -8.95 -49.09
N SER A 750 34.31 -7.63 -49.17
CA SER A 750 35.37 -6.66 -48.84
C SER A 750 34.98 -5.67 -47.74
N TYR A 751 33.68 -5.48 -47.51
CA TYR A 751 33.15 -4.53 -46.53
C TYR A 751 31.72 -4.91 -46.14
N ILE A 752 31.40 -4.76 -44.86
CA ILE A 752 30.04 -4.91 -44.31
C ILE A 752 29.74 -3.66 -43.49
N LYS A 753 28.53 -3.11 -43.62
CA LYS A 753 28.00 -2.04 -42.77
C LYS A 753 26.60 -2.39 -42.25
N ALA A 754 26.39 -2.16 -40.97
CA ALA A 754 25.08 -2.23 -40.31
C ALA A 754 24.77 -0.88 -39.64
N PHE A 755 23.60 -0.77 -39.01
CA PHE A 755 23.19 0.40 -38.24
C PHE A 755 22.30 -0.04 -37.08
N ASP A 756 22.46 0.61 -35.93
CA ASP A 756 21.65 0.40 -34.73
C ASP A 756 21.42 1.75 -34.02
N LYS A 757 20.73 1.74 -32.86
CA LYS A 757 20.41 2.95 -32.06
C LYS A 757 21.62 3.84 -31.72
N THR A 758 22.84 3.29 -31.73
CA THR A 758 24.09 4.02 -31.47
C THR A 758 24.85 4.41 -32.77
N GLY A 759 24.20 4.24 -33.93
CA GLY A 759 24.72 4.63 -35.24
C GLY A 759 25.41 3.50 -36.02
N ALA A 760 26.12 3.89 -37.09
CA ALA A 760 26.68 2.95 -38.05
C ALA A 760 27.77 2.02 -37.46
N LYS A 761 27.69 0.74 -37.81
CA LYS A 761 28.71 -0.28 -37.53
C LYS A 761 29.32 -0.77 -38.83
N PHE A 762 30.58 -1.18 -38.80
CA PHE A 762 31.32 -1.66 -39.97
C PHE A 762 32.27 -2.81 -39.62
N TYR A 763 32.42 -3.73 -40.57
CA TYR A 763 33.46 -4.75 -40.59
C TYR A 763 34.18 -4.70 -41.94
N ASN A 764 35.50 -4.54 -41.91
CA ASN A 764 36.35 -4.28 -43.07
C ASN A 764 37.55 -5.25 -43.14
N LEU A 765 37.35 -6.50 -42.71
CA LEU A 765 38.39 -7.54 -42.63
C LEU A 765 39.58 -7.19 -41.69
N SER A 766 39.47 -6.14 -40.87
CA SER A 766 40.51 -5.73 -39.93
C SER A 766 40.07 -5.88 -38.47
N GLN A 767 41.05 -6.00 -37.57
CA GLN A 767 40.83 -6.03 -36.11
C GLN A 767 40.14 -4.77 -35.55
N TRP A 768 40.11 -3.67 -36.32
CA TRP A 768 39.53 -2.39 -35.93
C TRP A 768 38.02 -2.28 -36.25
N SER A 769 37.38 -3.41 -36.59
CA SER A 769 35.91 -3.49 -36.77
C SER A 769 35.14 -3.20 -35.48
N ASN A 770 34.16 -2.29 -35.57
CA ASN A 770 33.19 -2.03 -34.50
C ASN A 770 31.88 -2.82 -34.64
N LEU A 771 31.66 -3.55 -35.75
CA LEU A 771 30.58 -4.54 -35.82
C LEU A 771 30.94 -5.71 -34.88
N LYS A 772 30.06 -5.99 -33.89
CA LYS A 772 30.24 -7.05 -32.88
C LYS A 772 29.11 -8.08 -32.87
N TYR A 773 28.05 -7.86 -33.65
CA TYR A 773 26.92 -8.79 -33.74
C TYR A 773 26.18 -8.68 -35.09
N ALA A 774 25.42 -9.72 -35.41
CA ALA A 774 24.42 -9.74 -36.48
C ALA A 774 23.18 -10.56 -36.03
N GLY A 775 21.97 -10.11 -36.35
CA GLY A 775 20.73 -10.73 -35.85
C GLY A 775 19.46 -10.24 -36.57
N PRO A 776 18.31 -10.87 -36.29
CA PRO A 776 17.02 -10.57 -36.93
C PRO A 776 16.57 -9.13 -36.70
N GLY A 777 15.75 -8.62 -37.62
CA GLY A 777 15.27 -7.24 -37.65
C GLY A 777 16.24 -6.22 -38.26
N TYR A 778 17.53 -6.55 -38.40
CA TYR A 778 18.56 -5.66 -38.93
C TYR A 778 18.95 -5.98 -40.39
N GLY A 779 19.19 -4.95 -41.19
CA GLY A 779 19.73 -5.09 -42.55
C GLY A 779 21.23 -4.75 -42.65
N TYR A 780 21.90 -5.33 -43.65
CA TYR A 780 23.37 -5.25 -43.81
C TYR A 780 23.75 -4.84 -45.23
N TRP A 781 24.49 -3.74 -45.36
CA TRP A 781 25.18 -3.40 -46.60
C TRP A 781 26.42 -4.28 -46.75
N ILE A 782 26.43 -5.18 -47.74
CA ILE A 782 27.55 -6.08 -48.02
C ILE A 782 28.14 -5.76 -49.39
N ARG A 783 29.46 -5.53 -49.44
CA ARG A 783 30.20 -5.33 -50.70
C ARG A 783 30.91 -6.62 -51.11
N VAL A 784 30.24 -7.39 -51.96
CA VAL A 784 30.77 -8.57 -52.63
C VAL A 784 31.88 -8.16 -53.61
N THR A 785 32.94 -8.97 -53.66
CA THR A 785 34.08 -8.83 -54.56
C THR A 785 33.74 -9.22 -56.00
N ASP A 786 34.72 -9.25 -56.90
CA ASP A 786 34.54 -9.48 -58.34
C ASP A 786 34.27 -10.97 -58.69
N ARG A 787 33.26 -11.58 -58.04
CA ARG A 787 32.79 -12.96 -58.29
C ARG A 787 31.26 -12.98 -58.42
N ASP A 788 30.77 -13.82 -59.33
CA ASP A 788 29.34 -14.08 -59.52
C ASP A 788 28.90 -15.36 -58.77
N GLY A 789 27.60 -15.50 -58.50
CA GLY A 789 27.03 -16.72 -57.88
C GLY A 789 27.23 -16.84 -56.37
N VAL A 790 27.47 -15.73 -55.68
CA VAL A 790 27.69 -15.66 -54.24
C VAL A 790 26.36 -15.83 -53.50
N ASN A 791 26.30 -16.71 -52.49
CA ASN A 791 25.10 -16.98 -51.72
C ASN A 791 25.37 -16.84 -50.22
N LEU A 792 24.68 -15.92 -49.54
CA LEU A 792 24.75 -15.78 -48.09
C LEU A 792 23.75 -16.72 -47.43
N VAL A 793 24.22 -17.46 -46.43
CA VAL A 793 23.42 -18.28 -45.51
C VAL A 793 23.80 -17.86 -44.09
N TRP A 794 22.81 -17.46 -43.29
CA TRP A 794 23.02 -16.96 -41.92
C TRP A 794 23.23 -18.10 -40.93
N ASP A 795 22.32 -19.07 -40.89
CA ASP A 795 22.46 -20.29 -40.09
C ASP A 795 23.33 -21.36 -40.78
N SER A 796 24.47 -20.92 -41.34
CA SER A 796 25.40 -21.82 -42.02
C SER A 796 26.09 -22.76 -41.03
N SER A 797 26.39 -24.00 -41.45
CA SER A 797 27.05 -25.02 -40.61
C SER A 797 28.48 -24.67 -40.19
N CYS A 798 29.10 -23.67 -40.81
CA CYS A 798 30.37 -23.09 -40.38
C CYS A 798 30.24 -22.09 -39.21
N ALA A 799 29.06 -21.50 -38.99
CA ALA A 799 28.78 -20.55 -37.91
C ALA A 799 28.38 -21.28 -36.62
N LYS A 800 29.37 -21.83 -35.91
CA LYS A 800 29.15 -22.61 -34.68
C LYS A 800 29.00 -21.72 -33.46
N CYS A 801 27.89 -21.86 -32.74
CA CYS A 801 27.74 -21.27 -31.40
C CYS A 801 28.68 -21.97 -30.42
N GLY A 802 29.42 -21.19 -29.62
CA GLY A 802 30.22 -21.64 -28.48
C GLY A 802 29.50 -21.54 -27.14
#